data_AF-A0A256WFQ9-F1
#
_entry.id   AF-A0A256WFQ9-F1
#
_cell.length_a   1.000
_cell.length_b   1.000
_cell.length_c   1.000
_cell.angle_alpha   90.00
_cell.angle_beta   90.00
_cell.angle_gamma   90.00
#
_symmetry.space_group_name_H-M   'P 1'
#
loop_
_entity.id
_entity.type
_entity.pdbx_description
1 polymer ?
#
loop_
_entity_poly.entity_id
_entity_poly.type
_entity_poly.pdbx_seq_one_letter_code
_entity_poly.pdbx_strand_id
1 'polypeptide(L)'
;MRKILLYIIVLSGLILANALYGQELLNVKPGAVMKLDDGALVYINGGVKVDGNGSTNNGELIFAGSAANQSELKIDGNLTIDGVLSNEGGRLWLIGSLDAAILTNTYPYLIIDSLFINKTSGLITLNSDLLINNALVLINGQLNVNYSDLIFEIGSTLFANTSFQSARNLFSDDNCIFFTKGRNYAIPANDAGKVVFNIDPLTASAADYSIFLPGASTDELFSTSVIDYAPTWIKLYDAIDANINYDITDSIYISINITPEEHPAVEVENKSLVKYWSVISNGITLNTESVDLEFGYNQNDIPSGAIETNFEVLLFTPLYDDPNGYWLINPGDYNDVVEFNQDKFYANSSEFLDGNWVAGEQSAAKATYFSRQDGDFDDPNTWSYDSYGGAPASRAPNKRSDRVFIGQFAGDFHEVTLKTDEIVNILTVESGGLLLVDGDYSVTGDTFNLKTGATFKVAHSAGFAAVGGALSATGCIQTDVRLYSSSASYYFYGGTSGSFQFTGDGLPNFVDSLFIDKNIGATTVLEKDILINKALVIEEGTFDISGQILNGSSVGKTLTMNGGEFIVNVFPNNFDAPTFTVGTIHFESSGDAIIPSVASTPGVLQYYNLKISGERNGEITFQSSGETKISNELDLSELTFNPVQALRFNTNGSTITFNGGNQTIPHLSSTYDATYSDLQLAYNILKLEGSGTKSIQTVAGLKLIVKDDLLINGITLDGATSNIKVQGDWINDAGTFVTGTNSLEMNSPIATLYNDINILNGASNEFYDLMISGDGIVRTDDNILINNDIALDSSNFELVANTISIYGDWLGDYSTFEAATSTVIFTGDATEHTLSHNYNDISFYNLQIDRHSDNTKGYVYAEDFEANRGIYIENNINLDGSVIKTLGTFLQLDGTITRNGTYGGHIWGAMRKEVAANDVSNFQFELGSADNYTPIEFDFNGTGGITGLFQVESDTIDNTPTIPIYLDGTGEIQPENTNFPFDELQSVLRQWKISVPISSSFTLGARNFDVTATFVPADHRNSADFNLYSPQIYTGDTWVIPHRVNEPYVGTRTNESIEFIGLDSLGTLVIGEIDFPTYYSRADGSWKSAATWSTQKYGGIQALEYPPTFARVYIG
;
A
#
# COMPACT_ATOMS: atom_id res chain seq x y z
N MET A 1 -44.21 55.16 82.50
CA MET A 1 -42.88 54.61 82.16
C MET A 1 -42.48 53.63 83.24
N ARG A 2 -42.91 52.37 83.12
CA ARG A 2 -42.93 51.40 84.22
C ARG A 2 -41.89 50.31 83.96
N LYS A 3 -40.76 50.41 84.68
CA LYS A 3 -39.88 49.27 84.97
C LYS A 3 -40.56 48.48 86.09
N ILE A 4 -40.96 47.24 85.82
CA ILE A 4 -41.23 46.25 86.87
C ILE A 4 -40.07 45.27 86.82
N LEU A 5 -39.14 45.49 87.75
CA LEU A 5 -38.03 44.61 88.04
C LEU A 5 -38.58 43.53 88.99
N LEU A 6 -38.80 42.31 88.51
CA LEU A 6 -39.17 41.18 89.37
C LEU A 6 -37.87 40.44 89.73
N TYR A 7 -37.28 40.80 90.87
CA TYR A 7 -36.22 40.02 91.51
C TYR A 7 -36.89 38.82 92.20
N ILE A 8 -36.73 37.61 91.64
CA ILE A 8 -36.96 36.37 92.38
C ILE A 8 -35.59 35.90 92.87
N ILE A 9 -35.27 36.23 94.11
CA ILE A 9 -34.15 35.65 94.86
C ILE A 9 -34.69 34.36 95.50
N VAL A 10 -34.27 33.19 95.02
CA VAL A 10 -34.51 31.92 95.72
C VAL A 10 -33.26 31.59 96.52
N LEU A 11 -33.28 31.91 97.82
CA LEU A 11 -32.39 31.31 98.80
C LEU A 11 -33.05 30.01 99.29
N SER A 12 -32.35 28.90 99.05
CA SER A 12 -32.37 27.62 99.77
C SER A 12 -33.67 27.20 100.51
N GLY A 13 -34.32 26.17 99.95
CA GLY A 13 -35.11 25.20 100.73
C GLY A 13 -36.56 25.58 100.99
N LEU A 14 -37.42 25.38 99.99
CA LEU A 14 -38.84 25.10 100.24
C LEU A 14 -39.29 23.87 99.45
N ILE A 15 -39.57 22.80 100.19
CA ILE A 15 -40.37 21.67 99.75
C ILE A 15 -41.82 22.17 99.67
N LEU A 16 -42.35 22.33 98.45
CA LEU A 16 -43.79 22.42 98.23
C LEU A 16 -44.31 21.05 97.81
N ALA A 17 -45.07 20.45 98.72
CA ALA A 17 -45.75 19.20 98.54
C ALA A 17 -46.91 19.33 97.54
N ASN A 18 -46.98 18.36 96.62
CA ASN A 18 -48.16 17.82 95.93
C ASN A 18 -49.46 18.65 95.98
N ALA A 19 -49.74 19.36 94.89
CA ALA A 19 -51.10 19.66 94.47
C ALA A 19 -51.23 19.43 92.95
N LEU A 20 -52.08 18.48 92.58
CA LEU A 20 -52.56 18.27 91.21
C LEU A 20 -53.31 19.52 90.73
N TYR A 21 -52.73 20.25 89.77
CA TYR A 21 -53.43 20.94 88.69
C TYR A 21 -52.53 20.84 87.44
N GLY A 22 -53.15 20.51 86.31
CA GLY A 22 -52.46 20.01 85.11
C GLY A 22 -51.69 21.04 84.29
N GLN A 23 -50.78 20.50 83.46
CA GLN A 23 -50.09 21.11 82.33
C GLN A 23 -49.63 22.56 82.52
N GLU A 24 -48.40 22.74 83.00
CA GLU A 24 -47.73 24.05 82.99
C GLU A 24 -46.57 24.03 82.00
N LEU A 25 -46.90 24.28 80.72
CA LEU A 25 -45.93 24.78 79.77
C LEU A 25 -45.38 26.11 80.31
N LEU A 26 -44.08 26.19 80.59
CA LEU A 26 -43.46 27.47 80.93
C LEU A 26 -43.29 28.29 79.65
N ASN A 27 -44.06 29.36 79.49
CA ASN A 27 -43.99 30.24 78.34
C ASN A 27 -43.34 31.59 78.67
N VAL A 28 -42.15 31.85 78.11
CA VAL A 28 -41.46 33.14 78.15
C VAL A 28 -41.95 33.99 76.97
N LYS A 29 -42.84 34.93 77.27
CA LYS A 29 -43.48 35.81 76.26
C LYS A 29 -42.54 36.89 75.72
N PRO A 30 -42.84 37.48 74.54
CA PRO A 30 -42.06 38.58 73.98
C PRO A 30 -41.85 39.75 74.97
N GLY A 31 -40.60 40.14 75.19
CA GLY A 31 -40.20 41.20 76.13
C GLY A 31 -40.02 40.74 77.59
N ALA A 32 -40.25 39.46 77.89
CA ALA A 32 -39.92 38.85 79.19
C ALA A 32 -38.54 38.20 79.16
N VAL A 33 -37.78 38.36 80.25
CA VAL A 33 -36.47 37.73 80.44
C VAL A 33 -36.56 36.78 81.63
N MET A 34 -36.30 35.49 81.40
CA MET A 34 -36.07 34.52 82.46
C MET A 34 -34.57 34.27 82.57
N LYS A 35 -34.00 34.60 83.73
CA LYS A 35 -32.58 34.38 84.01
C LYS A 35 -32.40 33.37 85.13
N LEU A 36 -31.54 32.37 84.92
CA LEU A 36 -31.02 31.47 85.95
C LEU A 36 -29.61 31.93 86.34
N ASP A 37 -29.41 32.27 87.61
CA ASP A 37 -28.09 32.63 88.15
C ASP A 37 -27.24 31.37 88.43
N ASP A 38 -25.93 31.55 88.60
CA ASP A 38 -24.96 30.48 88.89
C ASP A 38 -25.43 29.56 90.03
N GLY A 39 -25.44 28.25 89.76
CA GLY A 39 -25.86 27.21 90.72
C GLY A 39 -27.38 27.06 90.89
N ALA A 40 -28.21 27.81 90.16
CA ALA A 40 -29.67 27.64 90.19
C ALA A 40 -30.09 26.28 89.62
N LEU A 41 -31.05 25.63 90.28
CA LEU A 41 -31.62 24.34 89.85
C LEU A 41 -33.13 24.52 89.66
N VAL A 42 -33.61 24.40 88.42
CA VAL A 42 -35.02 24.59 88.06
C VAL A 42 -35.57 23.36 87.38
N TYR A 43 -36.72 22.88 87.86
CA TYR A 43 -37.44 21.73 87.32
C TYR A 43 -38.78 22.19 86.74
N ILE A 44 -39.08 21.77 85.51
CA ILE A 44 -40.30 22.11 84.78
C ILE A 44 -40.93 20.82 84.26
N ASN A 45 -42.21 20.63 84.58
CA ASN A 45 -43.00 19.49 84.14
C ASN A 45 -44.11 20.00 83.19
N GLY A 46 -43.98 19.72 81.89
CA GLY A 46 -44.89 20.18 80.84
C GLY A 46 -44.23 20.93 79.67
N GLY A 47 -42.92 21.15 79.69
CA GLY A 47 -42.16 21.79 78.61
C GLY A 47 -41.86 23.28 78.79
N VAL A 48 -41.02 23.82 77.91
CA VAL A 48 -40.60 25.23 77.86
C VAL A 48 -40.85 25.77 76.46
N LYS A 49 -41.49 26.95 76.37
CA LYS A 49 -41.62 27.72 75.13
C LYS A 49 -41.09 29.14 75.32
N VAL A 50 -40.18 29.58 74.47
CA VAL A 50 -39.73 30.97 74.39
C VAL A 50 -40.30 31.57 73.12
N ASP A 51 -41.26 32.48 73.24
CA ASP A 51 -41.95 33.07 72.09
C ASP A 51 -41.11 34.21 71.46
N GLY A 52 -40.92 34.16 70.14
CA GLY A 52 -40.41 35.27 69.35
C GLY A 52 -41.52 36.09 68.70
N ASN A 53 -41.24 37.35 68.32
CA ASN A 53 -42.16 38.17 67.53
C ASN A 53 -41.53 38.77 66.26
N GLY A 54 -40.31 38.35 65.90
CA GLY A 54 -39.59 38.85 64.73
C GLY A 54 -39.06 40.28 64.86
N SER A 55 -38.99 40.85 66.07
CA SER A 55 -38.43 42.18 66.36
C SER A 55 -37.41 42.13 67.52
N THR A 56 -36.87 43.27 67.97
CA THR A 56 -35.92 43.37 69.11
C THR A 56 -36.54 43.09 70.50
N ASN A 57 -37.83 42.72 70.56
CA ASN A 57 -38.58 42.49 71.81
C ASN A 57 -38.99 41.01 71.94
N ASN A 58 -38.08 40.07 71.68
CA ASN A 58 -38.35 38.64 71.84
C ASN A 58 -38.41 38.24 73.33
N GLY A 59 -38.95 37.06 73.63
CA GLY A 59 -38.74 36.45 74.94
C GLY A 59 -37.28 35.99 75.05
N GLU A 60 -36.68 36.08 76.23
CA GLU A 60 -35.28 35.70 76.45
C GLU A 60 -35.18 34.69 77.58
N LEU A 61 -34.56 33.54 77.32
CA LEU A 61 -34.17 32.56 78.32
C LEU A 61 -32.65 32.56 78.42
N ILE A 62 -32.14 32.99 79.58
CA ILE A 62 -30.71 33.15 79.83
C ILE A 62 -30.33 32.26 81.00
N PHE A 63 -29.40 31.35 80.81
CA PHE A 63 -28.81 30.60 81.90
C PHE A 63 -27.35 30.33 81.62
N ALA A 64 -26.51 30.65 82.59
CA ALA A 64 -25.07 30.52 82.47
C ALA A 64 -24.51 29.82 83.71
N GLY A 65 -23.28 29.34 83.60
CA GLY A 65 -22.62 28.64 84.70
C GLY A 65 -21.11 28.79 84.66
N SER A 66 -20.50 28.94 85.84
CA SER A 66 -19.05 28.82 86.01
C SER A 66 -18.66 27.37 86.30
N ALA A 67 -17.40 27.00 86.04
CA ALA A 67 -16.89 25.64 86.31
C ALA A 67 -17.08 25.18 87.77
N ALA A 68 -17.24 26.12 88.71
CA ALA A 68 -17.47 25.84 90.12
C ALA A 68 -18.97 25.75 90.52
N ASN A 69 -19.88 26.37 89.75
CA ASN A 69 -21.32 26.43 90.05
C ASN A 69 -22.13 26.59 88.74
N GLN A 70 -22.53 25.47 88.14
CA GLN A 70 -23.33 25.47 86.92
C GLN A 70 -24.83 25.57 87.23
N SER A 71 -25.57 26.39 86.49
CA SER A 71 -27.04 26.39 86.55
C SER A 71 -27.60 25.20 85.77
N GLU A 72 -28.68 24.60 86.29
CA GLU A 72 -29.35 23.45 85.69
C GLU A 72 -30.83 23.75 85.43
N LEU A 73 -31.25 23.63 84.16
CA LEU A 73 -32.64 23.69 83.75
C LEU A 73 -33.11 22.29 83.34
N LYS A 74 -34.07 21.71 84.07
CA LYS A 74 -34.55 20.34 83.84
C LYS A 74 -35.99 20.36 83.36
N ILE A 75 -36.25 19.73 82.22
CA ILE A 75 -37.52 19.79 81.49
C ILE A 75 -38.03 18.36 81.25
N ASP A 76 -39.27 18.10 81.68
CA ASP A 76 -40.06 16.94 81.25
C ASP A 76 -41.14 17.41 80.26
N GLY A 77 -40.81 17.40 78.96
CA GLY A 77 -41.67 17.88 77.87
C GLY A 77 -40.89 18.65 76.79
N ASN A 78 -41.62 19.26 75.85
CA ASN A 78 -41.04 19.94 74.68
C ASN A 78 -40.20 21.18 75.03
N LEU A 79 -39.18 21.47 74.23
CA LEU A 79 -38.43 22.72 74.21
C LEU A 79 -38.65 23.43 72.88
N THR A 80 -39.33 24.58 72.90
CA THR A 80 -39.59 25.38 71.70
C THR A 80 -39.00 26.78 71.85
N ILE A 81 -38.05 27.15 71.00
CA ILE A 81 -37.32 28.41 71.08
C ILE A 81 -37.58 29.23 69.81
N ASP A 82 -38.59 30.08 69.84
CA ASP A 82 -38.85 31.05 68.77
C ASP A 82 -38.24 32.44 69.11
N GLY A 83 -37.92 32.70 70.39
CA GLY A 83 -37.22 33.90 70.89
C GLY A 83 -35.74 33.63 71.21
N VAL A 84 -35.09 34.42 72.06
CA VAL A 84 -33.63 34.30 72.32
C VAL A 84 -33.36 33.25 73.40
N LEU A 85 -32.44 32.32 73.13
CA LEU A 85 -31.80 31.45 74.11
C LEU A 85 -30.32 31.84 74.25
N SER A 86 -29.87 32.11 75.48
CA SER A 86 -28.45 32.29 75.80
C SER A 86 -28.05 31.28 76.86
N ASN A 87 -27.35 30.22 76.42
CA ASN A 87 -26.81 29.19 77.28
C ASN A 87 -25.27 29.22 77.19
N GLU A 88 -24.60 29.71 78.24
CA GLU A 88 -23.12 29.78 78.31
C GLU A 88 -22.64 29.08 79.60
N GLY A 89 -22.17 27.84 79.51
CA GLY A 89 -21.72 27.05 80.66
C GLY A 89 -22.85 26.48 81.55
N GLY A 90 -24.11 26.66 81.14
CA GLY A 90 -25.31 26.12 81.81
C GLY A 90 -25.70 24.73 81.29
N ARG A 91 -26.33 23.92 82.15
CA ARG A 91 -26.78 22.56 81.80
C ARG A 91 -28.27 22.53 81.56
N LEU A 92 -28.65 22.12 80.36
CA LEU A 92 -30.04 21.80 80.02
C LEU A 92 -30.25 20.29 80.18
N TRP A 93 -31.27 19.87 80.90
CA TRP A 93 -31.64 18.47 81.05
C TRP A 93 -33.02 18.19 80.46
N LEU A 94 -33.12 17.15 79.65
CA LEU A 94 -34.38 16.53 79.26
C LEU A 94 -34.57 15.26 80.09
N ILE A 95 -35.61 15.26 80.93
CA ILE A 95 -35.86 14.22 81.94
C ILE A 95 -37.30 13.70 81.87
N GLY A 96 -37.63 12.74 82.73
CA GLY A 96 -38.98 12.25 82.94
C GLY A 96 -39.46 11.26 81.88
N SER A 97 -40.78 11.12 81.73
CA SER A 97 -41.41 10.07 80.92
C SER A 97 -42.15 10.58 79.68
N LEU A 98 -42.28 11.89 79.50
CA LEU A 98 -43.01 12.45 78.35
C LEU A 98 -42.12 12.43 77.10
N ASP A 99 -42.71 12.25 75.92
CA ASP A 99 -42.01 12.60 74.69
C ASP A 99 -41.63 14.08 74.70
N ALA A 100 -40.49 14.42 74.13
CA ALA A 100 -40.01 15.79 74.02
C ALA A 100 -39.62 16.10 72.57
N ALA A 101 -39.95 17.29 72.10
CA ALA A 101 -39.45 17.82 70.84
C ALA A 101 -38.56 19.04 71.10
N ILE A 102 -37.45 19.15 70.38
CA ILE A 102 -36.63 20.37 70.29
C ILE A 102 -36.95 21.04 68.96
N LEU A 103 -37.40 22.29 69.01
CA LEU A 103 -37.89 23.04 67.83
C LEU A 103 -37.54 24.52 67.93
N THR A 104 -37.18 25.13 66.80
CA THR A 104 -37.21 26.57 66.57
C THR A 104 -37.83 26.87 65.20
N ASN A 105 -38.71 27.87 65.11
CA ASN A 105 -39.21 28.34 63.80
C ASN A 105 -38.51 29.61 63.33
N THR A 106 -37.55 30.12 64.10
CA THR A 106 -36.96 31.46 63.91
C THR A 106 -35.50 31.40 63.46
N TYR A 107 -34.73 30.43 63.94
CA TYR A 107 -33.30 30.32 63.66
C TYR A 107 -33.02 29.17 62.70
N PRO A 108 -31.93 29.25 61.91
CA PRO A 108 -31.49 28.13 61.09
C PRO A 108 -31.13 26.92 61.96
N TYR A 109 -30.57 27.14 63.15
CA TYR A 109 -30.30 26.11 64.15
C TYR A 109 -30.39 26.69 65.57
N LEU A 110 -30.67 25.82 66.55
CA LEU A 110 -30.67 26.13 67.96
C LEU A 110 -29.31 25.85 68.57
N ILE A 111 -28.77 26.76 69.39
CA ILE A 111 -27.47 26.56 70.07
C ILE A 111 -27.71 26.20 71.54
N ILE A 112 -27.15 25.08 72.00
CA ILE A 112 -27.17 24.63 73.39
C ILE A 112 -25.74 24.32 73.82
N ASP A 113 -25.30 24.89 74.95
CA ASP A 113 -23.94 24.64 75.45
C ASP A 113 -23.75 23.20 75.92
N SER A 114 -24.51 22.80 76.96
CA SER A 114 -24.46 21.43 77.49
C SER A 114 -25.87 20.84 77.61
N LEU A 115 -26.16 19.77 76.87
CA LEU A 115 -27.44 19.04 76.88
C LEU A 115 -27.28 17.68 77.55
N PHE A 116 -28.13 17.39 78.54
CA PHE A 116 -28.19 16.15 79.28
C PHE A 116 -29.53 15.45 79.01
N ILE A 117 -29.48 14.19 78.63
CA ILE A 117 -30.66 13.36 78.38
C ILE A 117 -30.69 12.24 79.42
N ASN A 118 -31.73 12.26 80.26
CA ASN A 118 -31.97 11.26 81.31
C ASN A 118 -33.48 11.01 81.47
N LYS A 119 -34.05 10.36 80.47
CA LYS A 119 -35.43 9.91 80.39
C LYS A 119 -35.62 8.60 81.16
N THR A 120 -36.82 8.44 81.73
CA THR A 120 -37.30 7.14 82.23
C THR A 120 -38.12 6.39 81.18
N SER A 121 -38.66 7.11 80.20
CA SER A 121 -39.34 6.65 78.97
C SER A 121 -39.64 7.86 78.08
N GLY A 122 -40.13 7.62 76.87
CA GLY A 122 -40.47 8.68 75.91
C GLY A 122 -39.28 9.13 75.06
N LEU A 123 -39.57 9.47 73.80
CA LEU A 123 -38.59 9.79 72.77
C LEU A 123 -38.29 11.29 72.75
N ILE A 124 -37.07 11.64 72.36
CA ILE A 124 -36.69 13.03 72.09
C ILE A 124 -36.57 13.19 70.59
N THR A 125 -37.36 14.08 69.99
CA THR A 125 -37.33 14.34 68.54
C THR A 125 -36.75 15.71 68.24
N LEU A 126 -35.77 15.74 67.34
CA LEU A 126 -35.23 16.96 66.78
C LEU A 126 -36.05 17.38 65.57
N ASN A 127 -36.71 18.54 65.66
CA ASN A 127 -37.53 19.12 64.58
C ASN A 127 -36.90 20.39 63.97
N SER A 128 -35.74 20.81 64.47
CA SER A 128 -34.92 21.89 63.92
C SER A 128 -33.47 21.60 64.24
N ASP A 129 -32.54 22.04 63.41
CA ASP A 129 -31.11 21.77 63.60
C ASP A 129 -30.65 22.23 64.99
N LEU A 130 -29.78 21.44 65.64
CA LEU A 130 -29.29 21.68 66.98
C LEU A 130 -27.77 21.63 67.00
N LEU A 131 -27.16 22.74 67.40
CA LEU A 131 -25.73 22.89 67.60
C LEU A 131 -25.38 22.76 69.09
N ILE A 132 -24.45 21.86 69.40
CA ILE A 132 -23.90 21.60 70.74
C ILE A 132 -22.53 22.27 70.85
N ASN A 133 -22.39 23.29 71.71
CA ASN A 133 -21.10 23.99 71.86
C ASN A 133 -20.08 23.23 72.74
N ASN A 134 -20.53 22.51 73.77
CA ASN A 134 -19.64 21.91 74.76
C ASN A 134 -19.88 20.41 74.97
N ALA A 135 -21.09 20.00 75.38
CA ALA A 135 -21.33 18.59 75.70
C ALA A 135 -22.75 18.10 75.41
N LEU A 136 -22.86 16.94 74.79
CA LEU A 136 -24.07 16.12 74.81
C LEU A 136 -23.84 14.93 75.76
N VAL A 137 -24.73 14.71 76.71
CA VAL A 137 -24.63 13.63 77.69
C VAL A 137 -25.87 12.74 77.61
N LEU A 138 -25.71 11.54 77.06
CA LEU A 138 -26.77 10.53 76.92
C LEU A 138 -26.66 9.53 78.07
N ILE A 139 -27.40 9.75 79.16
CA ILE A 139 -27.38 8.88 80.35
C ILE A 139 -28.37 7.73 80.18
N ASN A 140 -29.60 8.09 79.84
CA ASN A 140 -30.71 7.18 79.55
C ASN A 140 -31.69 7.95 78.68
N GLY A 141 -32.02 7.46 77.50
CA GLY A 141 -32.87 8.14 76.53
C GLY A 141 -32.24 8.27 75.15
N GLN A 142 -33.13 8.34 74.17
CA GLN A 142 -32.81 8.23 72.76
C GLN A 142 -33.15 9.54 72.05
N LEU A 143 -32.22 10.04 71.24
CA LEU A 143 -32.38 11.28 70.46
C LEU A 143 -32.64 10.94 68.98
N ASN A 144 -33.84 11.24 68.50
CA ASN A 144 -34.24 11.09 67.10
C ASN A 144 -33.80 12.31 66.30
N VAL A 145 -32.98 12.10 65.27
CA VAL A 145 -32.42 13.15 64.41
C VAL A 145 -33.00 13.14 63.00
N ASN A 146 -34.10 12.43 62.73
CA ASN A 146 -34.58 12.23 61.36
C ASN A 146 -34.88 13.49 60.54
N TYR A 147 -35.34 14.56 61.18
CA TYR A 147 -35.87 15.73 60.48
C TYR A 147 -34.88 16.88 60.39
N SER A 148 -33.76 16.80 61.11
CA SER A 148 -32.89 17.96 61.35
C SER A 148 -31.52 17.52 61.83
N ASP A 149 -30.53 18.37 61.63
CA ASP A 149 -29.14 18.05 61.87
C ASP A 149 -28.76 18.24 63.34
N LEU A 150 -28.02 17.28 63.89
CA LEU A 150 -27.34 17.43 65.17
C LEU A 150 -25.88 17.81 64.89
N ILE A 151 -25.51 19.03 65.23
CA ILE A 151 -24.21 19.62 64.92
C ILE A 151 -23.38 19.70 66.20
N PHE A 152 -22.19 19.11 66.19
CA PHE A 152 -21.20 19.22 67.23
C PHE A 152 -20.19 20.31 66.84
N GLU A 153 -20.11 21.37 67.64
CA GLU A 153 -19.14 22.44 67.43
C GLU A 153 -17.71 21.94 67.72
N ILE A 154 -16.71 22.65 67.19
CA ILE A 154 -15.29 22.35 67.44
C ILE A 154 -15.02 22.21 68.94
N GLY A 155 -14.49 21.04 69.34
CA GLY A 155 -14.11 20.73 70.72
C GLY A 155 -15.26 20.24 71.61
N SER A 156 -16.48 20.17 71.10
CA SER A 156 -17.60 19.57 71.83
C SER A 156 -17.43 18.05 71.97
N THR A 157 -18.02 17.45 73.00
CA THR A 157 -17.84 16.01 73.31
C THR A 157 -19.15 15.30 73.65
N LEU A 158 -19.25 14.04 73.26
CA LEU A 158 -20.35 13.14 73.60
C LEU A 158 -20.00 12.23 74.78
N PHE A 159 -20.88 12.15 75.77
CA PHE A 159 -20.67 11.35 76.98
C PHE A 159 -21.85 10.41 77.26
N ALA A 160 -21.55 9.23 77.82
CA ALA A 160 -22.53 8.20 78.14
C ALA A 160 -23.13 8.33 79.55
N ASN A 161 -22.56 9.17 80.41
CA ASN A 161 -23.03 9.32 81.79
C ASN A 161 -22.58 10.62 82.46
N THR A 162 -23.09 10.86 83.67
CA THR A 162 -22.79 12.04 84.49
C THR A 162 -21.36 12.13 85.00
N SER A 163 -20.57 11.06 84.85
CA SER A 163 -19.13 11.06 85.15
C SER A 163 -18.29 11.49 83.95
N PHE A 164 -18.94 11.95 82.86
CA PHE A 164 -18.30 12.42 81.63
C PHE A 164 -17.37 11.35 81.02
N GLN A 165 -17.84 10.11 80.98
CA GLN A 165 -17.14 9.02 80.28
C GLN A 165 -17.63 8.95 78.83
N SER A 166 -16.70 8.87 77.88
CA SER A 166 -16.95 8.79 76.44
C SER A 166 -16.54 7.46 75.82
N ALA A 167 -16.25 6.45 76.64
CA ALA A 167 -15.84 5.13 76.16
C ALA A 167 -16.97 4.45 75.38
N ARG A 168 -16.66 3.92 74.19
CA ARG A 168 -17.62 3.35 73.23
C ARG A 168 -18.54 2.27 73.84
N ASN A 169 -17.98 1.43 74.70
CA ASN A 169 -18.69 0.31 75.34
C ASN A 169 -19.69 0.71 76.45
N LEU A 170 -19.86 2.01 76.71
CA LEU A 170 -20.83 2.53 77.67
C LEU A 170 -22.14 2.99 76.99
N PHE A 171 -22.18 2.99 75.66
CA PHE A 171 -23.37 3.29 74.88
C PHE A 171 -24.07 2.00 74.43
N SER A 172 -25.38 2.10 74.23
CA SER A 172 -26.31 1.00 73.93
C SER A 172 -27.57 1.56 73.26
N ASP A 173 -28.52 0.69 72.93
CA ASP A 173 -29.86 1.05 72.48
C ASP A 173 -30.60 1.99 73.45
N ASP A 174 -30.35 1.90 74.76
CA ASP A 174 -30.98 2.77 75.78
C ASP A 174 -30.42 4.21 75.82
N ASN A 175 -29.24 4.47 75.27
CA ASN A 175 -28.57 5.77 75.32
C ASN A 175 -27.85 6.10 74.00
N CYS A 176 -28.63 6.19 72.93
CA CYS A 176 -28.15 6.38 71.55
C CYS A 176 -28.78 7.59 70.85
N ILE A 177 -28.23 7.90 69.68
CA ILE A 177 -28.85 8.77 68.67
C ILE A 177 -29.46 7.84 67.63
N PHE A 178 -30.74 7.95 67.33
CA PHE A 178 -31.40 7.02 66.42
C PHE A 178 -32.06 7.67 65.20
N PHE A 179 -32.15 6.87 64.14
CA PHE A 179 -32.71 7.21 62.84
C PHE A 179 -33.92 6.29 62.55
N THR A 180 -34.99 6.79 61.91
CA THR A 180 -36.18 5.99 61.58
C THR A 180 -36.48 5.94 60.09
N LYS A 181 -37.14 4.87 59.65
CA LYS A 181 -37.62 4.70 58.28
C LYS A 181 -38.91 5.48 58.04
N GLY A 182 -38.89 6.55 57.26
CA GLY A 182 -40.16 7.22 56.90
C GLY A 182 -40.10 8.61 56.26
N ARG A 183 -40.60 8.68 55.02
CA ARG A 183 -40.69 9.81 54.06
C ARG A 183 -39.46 10.18 53.22
N ASN A 184 -38.39 9.41 53.27
CA ASN A 184 -37.17 9.66 52.48
C ASN A 184 -37.19 9.12 51.04
N TYR A 185 -38.32 8.61 50.53
CA TYR A 185 -38.39 8.14 49.13
C TYR A 185 -38.28 9.27 48.08
N ALA A 186 -38.32 10.54 48.49
CA ALA A 186 -38.29 11.70 47.58
C ALA A 186 -37.34 12.83 48.04
N ILE A 187 -36.52 12.57 49.04
CA ILE A 187 -35.60 13.55 49.63
C ILE A 187 -34.19 12.99 49.41
N PRO A 188 -33.32 13.66 48.61
CA PRO A 188 -31.93 13.25 48.41
C PRO A 188 -31.22 13.03 49.75
N ALA A 189 -30.19 12.17 49.81
CA ALA A 189 -29.43 11.88 51.04
C ALA A 189 -28.95 13.15 51.77
N ASN A 190 -28.82 14.24 51.03
CA ASN A 190 -28.34 15.56 51.47
C ASN A 190 -29.33 16.30 52.38
N ASP A 191 -30.62 15.92 52.35
CA ASP A 191 -31.75 16.60 53.00
C ASP A 191 -32.38 15.76 54.15
N ALA A 192 -31.84 14.57 54.46
CA ALA A 192 -32.20 13.80 55.64
C ALA A 192 -31.37 14.27 56.85
N GLY A 193 -31.96 14.25 58.05
CA GLY A 193 -31.23 14.71 59.24
C GLY A 193 -29.99 13.86 59.53
N LYS A 194 -28.86 14.52 59.76
CA LYS A 194 -27.54 13.91 59.96
C LYS A 194 -26.85 14.40 61.22
N VAL A 195 -25.83 13.67 61.67
CA VAL A 195 -24.97 14.12 62.76
C VAL A 195 -23.70 14.71 62.15
N VAL A 196 -23.46 15.99 62.38
CA VAL A 196 -22.32 16.75 61.84
C VAL A 196 -21.29 16.98 62.95
N PHE A 197 -20.04 16.65 62.70
CA PHE A 197 -18.91 16.90 63.59
C PHE A 197 -17.98 17.93 62.95
N ASN A 198 -17.96 19.16 63.50
CA ASN A 198 -17.01 20.19 63.05
C ASN A 198 -15.60 19.85 63.54
N ILE A 199 -14.63 19.98 62.64
CA ILE A 199 -13.22 19.63 62.89
C ILE A 199 -12.39 20.91 62.87
N ASP A 200 -11.44 21.02 63.81
CA ASP A 200 -10.45 22.09 63.80
C ASP A 200 -9.17 21.63 63.07
N PRO A 201 -8.84 22.25 61.92
CA PRO A 201 -7.67 21.86 61.13
C PRO A 201 -6.34 22.07 61.87
N LEU A 202 -6.27 22.97 62.85
CA LEU A 202 -5.03 23.26 63.60
C LEU A 202 -4.72 22.25 64.70
N THR A 203 -5.75 21.58 65.23
CA THR A 203 -5.60 20.50 66.21
C THR A 203 -5.56 19.12 65.57
N ALA A 204 -6.25 18.94 64.44
CA ALA A 204 -6.16 17.74 63.62
C ALA A 204 -4.72 17.52 63.10
N SER A 205 -4.04 18.58 62.61
CA SER A 205 -2.68 18.49 62.06
C SER A 205 -1.57 18.10 63.06
N ALA A 206 -1.91 17.75 64.31
CA ALA A 206 -0.98 17.43 65.38
C ALA A 206 -1.19 16.02 66.00
N ALA A 207 -2.30 15.33 65.71
CA ALA A 207 -2.64 14.01 66.25
C ALA A 207 -3.77 13.32 65.45
N ASP A 208 -3.87 11.98 65.49
CA ASP A 208 -5.02 11.26 64.92
C ASP A 208 -6.34 11.78 65.50
N TYR A 209 -7.31 12.11 64.63
CA TYR A 209 -8.64 12.58 65.02
C TYR A 209 -9.64 11.42 65.00
N SER A 210 -10.51 11.31 66.00
CA SER A 210 -11.47 10.19 66.10
C SER A 210 -12.89 10.69 66.37
N ILE A 211 -13.83 10.22 65.57
CA ILE A 211 -15.26 10.48 65.68
C ILE A 211 -15.94 9.18 66.12
N PHE A 212 -16.86 9.30 67.08
CA PHE A 212 -17.70 8.19 67.50
C PHE A 212 -19.16 8.62 67.57
N LEU A 213 -20.00 7.95 66.79
CA LEU A 213 -21.45 8.09 66.80
C LEU A 213 -22.06 6.83 67.43
N PRO A 214 -22.67 6.90 68.63
CA PRO A 214 -23.50 5.83 69.19
C PRO A 214 -24.86 5.82 68.48
N GLY A 215 -24.83 5.51 67.19
CA GLY A 215 -25.99 5.47 66.31
C GLY A 215 -26.87 4.26 66.60
N ALA A 216 -28.15 4.38 66.26
CA ALA A 216 -29.10 3.27 66.23
C ALA A 216 -30.16 3.54 65.15
N SER A 217 -30.98 2.56 64.80
CA SER A 217 -32.03 2.78 63.81
C SER A 217 -33.24 1.87 63.97
N THR A 218 -34.36 2.21 63.33
CA THR A 218 -35.59 1.40 63.37
C THR A 218 -36.42 1.54 62.09
N ASP A 219 -37.08 0.45 61.68
CA ASP A 219 -37.99 0.37 60.52
C ASP A 219 -39.36 1.01 60.81
N GLU A 220 -39.74 1.21 62.08
CA GLU A 220 -41.09 1.69 62.43
C GLU A 220 -41.16 3.21 62.66
N LEU A 221 -42.07 3.88 61.94
CA LEU A 221 -42.18 5.34 61.89
C LEU A 221 -42.48 6.01 63.25
N PHE A 222 -43.07 5.33 64.25
CA PHE A 222 -43.46 5.92 65.54
C PHE A 222 -43.66 4.88 66.68
N SER A 223 -42.93 3.77 66.68
CA SER A 223 -43.16 2.65 67.59
C SER A 223 -41.91 2.32 68.41
N THR A 224 -42.09 2.16 69.73
CA THR A 224 -41.03 1.97 70.73
C THR A 224 -40.59 0.51 70.89
N SER A 225 -40.92 -0.41 69.98
CA SER A 225 -40.74 -1.84 70.27
C SER A 225 -39.33 -2.38 69.99
N VAL A 226 -38.58 -1.85 69.02
CA VAL A 226 -37.20 -2.30 68.74
C VAL A 226 -36.39 -1.17 68.09
N ILE A 227 -35.29 -0.75 68.74
CA ILE A 227 -34.27 0.14 68.19
C ILE A 227 -32.97 -0.66 68.11
N ASP A 228 -32.42 -0.80 66.92
CA ASP A 228 -31.22 -1.60 66.68
C ASP A 228 -29.98 -0.71 66.76
N TYR A 229 -29.17 -0.93 67.79
CA TYR A 229 -27.91 -0.22 68.01
C TYR A 229 -26.94 -0.49 66.85
N ALA A 230 -26.41 0.58 66.27
CA ALA A 230 -25.64 0.59 65.03
C ALA A 230 -24.54 1.68 65.08
N PRO A 231 -23.51 1.51 65.94
CA PRO A 231 -22.50 2.54 66.17
C PRO A 231 -21.62 2.75 64.95
N THR A 232 -21.07 3.96 64.81
CA THR A 232 -20.07 4.30 63.79
C THR A 232 -18.84 4.89 64.46
N TRP A 233 -17.67 4.48 63.99
CA TRP A 233 -16.39 5.01 64.42
C TRP A 233 -15.55 5.35 63.21
N ILE A 234 -15.00 6.56 63.18
CA ILE A 234 -14.13 7.04 62.09
C ILE A 234 -12.86 7.59 62.72
N LYS A 235 -11.70 7.19 62.21
CA LYS A 235 -10.40 7.68 62.66
C LYS A 235 -9.59 8.20 61.48
N LEU A 236 -9.22 9.47 61.53
CA LEU A 236 -8.39 10.15 60.54
C LEU A 236 -6.91 10.12 60.97
N TYR A 237 -6.03 9.73 60.06
CA TYR A 237 -4.57 9.67 60.27
C TYR A 237 -3.88 10.93 59.74
N ASP A 238 -3.65 11.89 60.62
CA ASP A 238 -3.06 13.19 60.27
C ASP A 238 -1.55 13.26 60.64
N ALA A 239 -1.15 12.53 61.68
CA ALA A 239 -0.04 12.98 62.53
C ALA A 239 1.39 12.65 62.07
N ILE A 240 1.63 11.96 60.94
CA ILE A 240 2.99 11.49 60.59
C ILE A 240 3.40 11.69 59.11
N ASP A 241 2.49 11.63 58.13
CA ASP A 241 2.89 11.57 56.71
C ASP A 241 2.22 12.58 55.76
N ALA A 242 1.43 13.55 56.28
CA ALA A 242 0.66 14.52 55.48
C ALA A 242 -0.38 13.86 54.54
N ASN A 243 -1.05 12.82 55.03
CA ASN A 243 -2.03 12.02 54.26
C ASN A 243 -3.40 12.70 54.14
N ILE A 244 -3.65 13.84 54.78
CA ILE A 244 -4.92 14.57 54.72
C ILE A 244 -4.64 16.05 54.43
N ASN A 245 -5.37 16.62 53.48
CA ASN A 245 -5.35 18.04 53.18
C ASN A 245 -6.67 18.68 53.62
N TYR A 246 -6.58 19.76 54.39
CA TYR A 246 -7.75 20.54 54.80
C TYR A 246 -7.84 21.85 54.02
N ASP A 247 -9.01 22.12 53.42
CA ASP A 247 -9.30 23.43 52.84
C ASP A 247 -9.77 24.40 53.93
N ILE A 248 -8.83 25.19 54.43
CA ILE A 248 -9.08 26.19 55.48
C ILE A 248 -9.90 27.40 55.00
N THR A 249 -10.32 27.44 53.74
CA THR A 249 -11.17 28.52 53.20
C THR A 249 -12.67 28.26 53.40
N ASP A 250 -13.06 27.06 53.82
CA ASP A 250 -14.44 26.67 54.09
C ASP A 250 -14.60 26.00 55.48
N SER A 251 -15.84 25.72 55.90
CA SER A 251 -16.15 25.00 57.13
C SER A 251 -15.77 23.52 57.02
N ILE A 252 -14.98 23.00 57.94
CA ILE A 252 -14.49 21.61 57.87
C ILE A 252 -15.33 20.72 58.78
N TYR A 253 -15.96 19.70 58.21
CA TYR A 253 -16.78 18.76 58.98
C TYR A 253 -16.85 17.37 58.36
N ILE A 254 -17.26 16.39 59.18
CA ILE A 254 -17.74 15.08 58.73
C ILE A 254 -19.17 14.92 59.22
N SER A 255 -20.05 14.46 58.34
CA SER A 255 -21.44 14.18 58.66
C SER A 255 -21.79 12.72 58.42
N ILE A 256 -22.64 12.16 59.28
CA ILE A 256 -23.01 10.74 59.26
C ILE A 256 -24.54 10.63 59.36
N ASN A 257 -25.12 9.83 58.47
CA ASN A 257 -26.53 9.43 58.51
C ASN A 257 -26.63 7.89 58.42
N ILE A 258 -27.55 7.29 59.18
CA ILE A 258 -27.84 5.86 59.11
C ILE A 258 -29.21 5.67 58.48
N THR A 259 -29.26 4.95 57.36
CA THR A 259 -30.52 4.66 56.67
C THR A 259 -30.91 3.20 56.89
N PRO A 260 -32.05 2.91 57.57
CA PRO A 260 -32.52 1.55 57.85
C PRO A 260 -33.31 0.94 56.66
N GLU A 261 -32.70 0.94 55.48
CA GLU A 261 -33.20 0.27 54.27
C GLU A 261 -32.04 -0.37 53.49
N GLU A 262 -32.32 -1.38 52.65
CA GLU A 262 -31.32 -1.88 51.70
C GLU A 262 -30.95 -0.77 50.71
N HIS A 263 -29.68 -0.69 50.35
CA HIS A 263 -29.20 0.37 49.46
C HIS A 263 -29.90 0.30 48.09
N PRO A 264 -30.42 1.41 47.54
CA PRO A 264 -31.24 1.37 46.32
C PRO A 264 -30.47 0.99 45.05
N ALA A 265 -29.14 1.15 45.05
CA ALA A 265 -28.29 0.85 43.90
C ALA A 265 -27.69 -0.56 43.89
N VAL A 266 -28.19 -1.49 44.73
CA VAL A 266 -27.72 -2.87 44.70
C VAL A 266 -27.99 -3.53 43.35
N GLU A 267 -27.06 -4.38 42.92
CA GLU A 267 -27.16 -5.15 41.67
C GLU A 267 -28.12 -6.33 41.80
N VAL A 268 -28.21 -6.92 43.00
CA VAL A 268 -29.15 -7.98 43.37
C VAL A 268 -29.76 -7.66 44.72
N GLU A 269 -31.09 -7.60 44.79
CA GLU A 269 -31.84 -7.34 46.03
C GLU A 269 -31.69 -8.48 47.05
N ASN A 270 -31.84 -8.15 48.34
CA ASN A 270 -31.74 -9.06 49.49
C ASN A 270 -30.37 -9.75 49.60
N LYS A 271 -29.30 -9.05 49.23
CA LYS A 271 -27.91 -9.54 49.23
C LYS A 271 -26.94 -8.67 50.02
N SER A 272 -27.36 -7.51 50.50
CA SER A 272 -26.63 -6.71 51.49
C SER A 272 -27.43 -6.54 52.77
N LEU A 273 -26.85 -5.92 53.79
CA LEU A 273 -27.62 -5.46 54.95
C LEU A 273 -28.80 -4.58 54.50
N VAL A 274 -29.93 -4.68 55.19
CA VAL A 274 -31.07 -3.74 55.04
C VAL A 274 -30.80 -2.43 55.78
N LYS A 275 -29.56 -1.94 55.71
CA LYS A 275 -29.05 -0.75 56.39
C LYS A 275 -27.76 -0.28 55.73
N TYR A 276 -27.58 1.03 55.59
CA TYR A 276 -26.31 1.61 55.14
C TYR A 276 -26.00 2.94 55.85
N TRP A 277 -24.73 3.31 55.85
CA TRP A 277 -24.21 4.55 56.46
C TRP A 277 -23.79 5.52 55.36
N SER A 278 -24.36 6.71 55.36
CA SER A 278 -23.91 7.79 54.49
C SER A 278 -22.91 8.64 55.24
N VAL A 279 -21.68 8.71 54.74
CA VAL A 279 -20.61 9.56 55.28
C VAL A 279 -20.29 10.63 54.25
N ILE A 280 -20.28 11.89 54.69
CA ILE A 280 -20.01 13.04 53.82
C ILE A 280 -19.10 14.02 54.57
N SER A 281 -18.03 14.42 53.91
CA SER A 281 -17.06 15.40 54.40
C SER A 281 -17.15 16.72 53.63
N ASN A 282 -16.69 17.81 54.26
CA ASN A 282 -16.49 19.10 53.59
C ASN A 282 -15.14 19.67 53.97
N GLY A 283 -14.41 20.20 52.98
CA GLY A 283 -13.08 20.76 53.18
C GLY A 283 -12.01 19.73 53.60
N ILE A 284 -12.25 18.44 53.38
CA ILE A 284 -11.30 17.34 53.65
C ILE A 284 -10.98 16.65 52.32
N THR A 285 -9.70 16.55 51.97
CA THR A 285 -9.22 15.70 50.88
C THR A 285 -8.28 14.65 51.46
N LEU A 286 -8.59 13.38 51.21
CA LEU A 286 -7.75 12.26 51.61
C LEU A 286 -6.69 11.96 50.54
N ASN A 287 -5.51 11.52 51.00
CA ASN A 287 -4.49 10.86 50.20
C ASN A 287 -4.54 9.34 50.50
N THR A 288 -3.47 8.59 50.20
CA THR A 288 -3.38 7.15 50.46
C THR A 288 -3.30 6.83 51.94
N GLU A 289 -3.90 5.72 52.38
CA GLU A 289 -3.83 5.21 53.76
C GLU A 289 -4.32 6.20 54.85
N SER A 290 -5.42 6.93 54.62
CA SER A 290 -5.78 8.10 55.44
C SER A 290 -6.86 7.90 56.51
N VAL A 291 -7.75 6.91 56.39
CA VAL A 291 -8.88 6.76 57.32
C VAL A 291 -9.20 5.31 57.69
N ASP A 292 -9.54 5.06 58.96
CA ASP A 292 -10.21 3.84 59.38
C ASP A 292 -11.70 4.13 59.64
N LEU A 293 -12.58 3.24 59.16
CA LEU A 293 -14.02 3.29 59.42
C LEU A 293 -14.52 1.96 59.97
N GLU A 294 -15.29 2.00 61.05
CA GLU A 294 -15.94 0.83 61.67
C GLU A 294 -17.43 1.11 61.85
N PHE A 295 -18.27 0.14 61.46
CA PHE A 295 -19.71 0.21 61.50
C PHE A 295 -20.29 -1.03 62.17
N GLY A 296 -21.11 -0.84 63.21
CA GLY A 296 -21.82 -1.93 63.86
C GLY A 296 -23.24 -2.10 63.31
N TYR A 297 -23.71 -3.32 63.19
CA TYR A 297 -25.06 -3.69 62.75
C TYR A 297 -25.72 -4.67 63.74
N ASN A 298 -26.93 -5.14 63.42
CA ASN A 298 -27.66 -6.14 64.19
C ASN A 298 -27.98 -7.35 63.31
N GLN A 299 -28.09 -8.55 63.89
CA GLN A 299 -28.47 -9.76 63.16
C GLN A 299 -29.81 -9.62 62.38
N ASN A 300 -30.73 -8.77 62.86
CA ASN A 300 -32.00 -8.48 62.18
C ASN A 300 -31.82 -7.68 60.87
N ASP A 301 -30.67 -7.04 60.68
CA ASP A 301 -30.35 -6.29 59.46
C ASP A 301 -29.97 -7.21 58.28
N ILE A 302 -29.85 -8.53 58.51
CA ILE A 302 -29.50 -9.49 57.47
C ILE A 302 -30.79 -10.02 56.81
N PRO A 303 -30.99 -9.79 55.50
CA PRO A 303 -32.19 -10.24 54.83
C PRO A 303 -32.19 -11.76 54.64
N SER A 304 -33.38 -12.36 54.58
CA SER A 304 -33.56 -13.83 54.51
C SER A 304 -32.94 -14.52 53.28
N GLY A 305 -32.47 -13.77 52.28
CA GLY A 305 -31.82 -14.27 51.06
C GLY A 305 -30.29 -14.21 51.08
N ALA A 306 -29.70 -13.61 52.11
CA ALA A 306 -28.27 -13.33 52.18
C ALA A 306 -27.53 -14.32 53.09
N ILE A 307 -26.26 -14.60 52.76
CA ILE A 307 -25.36 -15.43 53.57
C ILE A 307 -24.28 -14.54 54.17
N GLU A 308 -24.39 -14.25 55.47
CA GLU A 308 -23.51 -13.33 56.19
C GLU A 308 -22.02 -13.70 56.09
N THR A 309 -21.67 -14.99 56.07
CA THR A 309 -20.26 -15.42 55.92
C THR A 309 -19.65 -15.09 54.55
N ASN A 310 -20.46 -14.63 53.59
CA ASN A 310 -20.04 -14.17 52.27
C ASN A 310 -20.02 -12.64 52.16
N PHE A 311 -20.28 -11.92 53.26
CA PHE A 311 -20.30 -10.47 53.23
C PHE A 311 -18.89 -9.91 53.11
N GLU A 312 -18.77 -8.89 52.27
CA GLU A 312 -17.60 -8.06 52.06
C GLU A 312 -17.96 -6.62 52.47
N VAL A 313 -16.95 -5.78 52.67
CA VAL A 313 -17.17 -4.35 52.90
C VAL A 313 -17.46 -3.69 51.55
N LEU A 314 -18.58 -2.98 51.45
CA LEU A 314 -19.04 -2.36 50.22
C LEU A 314 -19.15 -0.84 50.42
N LEU A 315 -18.70 -0.08 49.42
CA LEU A 315 -18.81 1.37 49.39
C LEU A 315 -19.41 1.79 48.04
N PHE A 316 -20.53 2.51 48.05
CA PHE A 316 -21.03 3.20 46.87
C PHE A 316 -20.55 4.65 46.88
N THR A 317 -19.76 5.06 45.89
CA THR A 317 -19.19 6.42 45.83
C THR A 317 -19.08 6.93 44.37
N PRO A 318 -19.38 8.21 44.07
CA PRO A 318 -20.04 9.19 44.95
C PRO A 318 -21.44 8.72 45.39
N LEU A 319 -22.13 9.49 46.25
CA LEU A 319 -23.43 9.10 46.84
C LEU A 319 -24.43 8.59 45.80
N TYR A 320 -25.38 7.74 46.22
CA TYR A 320 -26.29 7.02 45.32
C TYR A 320 -27.10 7.87 44.33
N ASP A 321 -27.30 9.15 44.61
CA ASP A 321 -28.00 10.09 43.75
C ASP A 321 -27.10 10.66 42.64
N ASP A 322 -25.79 10.40 42.67
CA ASP A 322 -24.84 10.75 41.62
C ASP A 322 -24.89 9.71 40.48
N PRO A 323 -25.12 10.15 39.22
CA PRO A 323 -25.16 9.25 38.07
C PRO A 323 -23.83 8.52 37.78
N ASN A 324 -22.70 8.97 38.34
CA ASN A 324 -21.39 8.35 38.18
C ASN A 324 -21.02 7.41 39.34
N GLY A 325 -21.91 7.24 40.32
CA GLY A 325 -21.65 6.39 41.48
C GLY A 325 -21.51 4.90 41.10
N TYR A 326 -20.56 4.23 41.76
CA TYR A 326 -20.31 2.80 41.57
C TYR A 326 -19.90 2.14 42.87
N TRP A 327 -20.01 0.81 42.89
CA TRP A 327 -19.59 0.00 44.03
C TRP A 327 -18.09 -0.30 44.01
N LEU A 328 -17.42 0.07 45.09
CA LEU A 328 -16.14 -0.46 45.52
C LEU A 328 -16.39 -1.64 46.47
N ILE A 329 -15.53 -2.66 46.38
CA ILE A 329 -15.52 -3.81 47.29
C ILE A 329 -14.18 -3.81 47.99
N ASN A 330 -14.22 -3.89 49.32
CA ASN A 330 -13.06 -3.84 50.18
C ASN A 330 -12.19 -2.61 49.88
N PRO A 331 -12.73 -1.39 50.12
CA PRO A 331 -12.07 -0.14 49.78
C PRO A 331 -10.88 0.22 50.69
N GLY A 332 -10.56 -0.58 51.72
CA GLY A 332 -9.40 -0.37 52.58
C GLY A 332 -8.10 -0.82 51.93
N ASP A 333 -7.04 -0.01 52.04
CA ASP A 333 -5.72 -0.37 51.50
C ASP A 333 -5.06 -1.51 52.30
N TYR A 334 -5.35 -1.59 53.61
CA TYR A 334 -4.70 -2.55 54.51
C TYR A 334 -5.56 -3.76 54.84
N ASN A 335 -6.82 -3.54 55.24
CA ASN A 335 -7.69 -4.61 55.70
C ASN A 335 -9.17 -4.21 55.64
N ASP A 336 -9.99 -5.09 55.10
CA ASP A 336 -11.44 -4.99 55.10
C ASP A 336 -12.00 -6.26 55.72
N VAL A 337 -12.82 -6.11 56.75
CA VAL A 337 -13.30 -7.26 57.52
C VAL A 337 -14.75 -7.08 57.89
N VAL A 338 -15.54 -8.13 57.65
CA VAL A 338 -16.86 -8.33 58.26
C VAL A 338 -16.71 -9.31 59.42
N GLU A 339 -16.74 -8.79 60.65
CA GLU A 339 -16.68 -9.59 61.88
C GLU A 339 -18.09 -10.04 62.30
N PHE A 340 -18.63 -11.05 61.62
CA PHE A 340 -19.99 -11.56 61.86
C PHE A 340 -20.29 -11.99 63.31
N ASN A 341 -19.29 -12.46 64.08
CA ASN A 341 -19.51 -12.81 65.50
C ASN A 341 -19.62 -11.59 66.43
N GLN A 342 -19.30 -10.40 65.92
CA GLN A 342 -19.34 -9.12 66.66
C GLN A 342 -20.33 -8.13 66.03
N ASP A 343 -21.10 -8.56 65.02
CA ASP A 343 -22.05 -7.73 64.28
C ASP A 343 -21.46 -6.39 63.84
N LYS A 344 -20.27 -6.40 63.23
CA LYS A 344 -19.60 -5.19 62.73
C LYS A 344 -18.80 -5.44 61.47
N PHE A 345 -18.55 -4.38 60.71
CA PHE A 345 -17.59 -4.39 59.61
C PHE A 345 -16.71 -3.14 59.62
N TYR A 346 -15.52 -3.22 59.04
CA TYR A 346 -14.59 -2.09 59.00
C TYR A 346 -13.67 -2.14 57.78
N ALA A 347 -13.21 -0.96 57.37
CA ALA A 347 -12.16 -0.74 56.38
C ALA A 347 -11.03 0.05 57.04
N ASN A 348 -9.79 -0.44 56.94
CA ASN A 348 -8.61 0.19 57.51
C ASN A 348 -7.75 0.83 56.43
N SER A 349 -7.20 2.00 56.73
CA SER A 349 -6.33 2.77 55.83
C SER A 349 -6.98 3.00 54.46
N SER A 350 -8.28 3.31 54.43
CA SER A 350 -8.98 3.66 53.19
C SER A 350 -8.53 5.05 52.70
N GLU A 351 -8.45 5.24 51.39
CA GLU A 351 -8.35 6.55 50.74
C GLU A 351 -9.73 7.19 50.48
N PHE A 352 -10.79 6.41 50.70
CA PHE A 352 -12.18 6.85 50.56
C PHE A 352 -12.81 7.12 51.92
N LEU A 353 -13.48 8.27 52.05
CA LEU A 353 -14.31 8.64 53.21
C LEU A 353 -15.78 8.78 52.78
N ASP A 354 -16.00 9.56 51.72
CA ASP A 354 -17.33 9.95 51.29
C ASP A 354 -18.04 8.87 50.48
N GLY A 355 -19.27 8.57 50.86
CA GLY A 355 -20.15 7.62 50.17
C GLY A 355 -21.10 6.86 51.08
N ASN A 356 -21.71 5.82 50.52
CA ASN A 356 -22.64 4.94 51.23
C ASN A 356 -21.94 3.60 51.56
N TRP A 357 -21.67 3.39 52.84
CA TRP A 357 -21.00 2.22 53.38
C TRP A 357 -22.03 1.16 53.79
N VAL A 358 -21.78 -0.10 53.45
CA VAL A 358 -22.61 -1.25 53.83
C VAL A 358 -21.78 -2.54 53.81
N ALA A 359 -22.30 -3.63 54.39
CA ALA A 359 -21.75 -4.98 54.19
C ALA A 359 -22.73 -5.83 53.37
N GLY A 360 -22.22 -6.67 52.49
CA GLY A 360 -23.06 -7.53 51.66
C GLY A 360 -22.29 -8.52 50.81
N GLU A 361 -23.00 -9.48 50.22
CA GLU A 361 -22.41 -10.39 49.23
C GLU A 361 -21.90 -9.59 48.02
N GLN A 362 -20.84 -10.06 47.37
CA GLN A 362 -20.30 -9.42 46.16
C GLN A 362 -21.34 -9.24 45.04
N SER A 363 -22.37 -10.09 44.98
CA SER A 363 -23.48 -9.99 44.03
C SER A 363 -24.37 -8.76 44.25
N ALA A 364 -24.37 -8.16 45.43
CA ALA A 364 -25.04 -6.89 45.69
C ALA A 364 -24.33 -5.69 45.02
N ALA A 365 -23.03 -5.81 44.76
CA ALA A 365 -22.18 -4.72 44.28
C ALA A 365 -21.73 -4.86 42.81
N LYS A 366 -21.73 -6.08 42.26
CA LYS A 366 -21.24 -6.37 40.90
C LYS A 366 -22.27 -7.12 40.08
N ALA A 367 -22.61 -6.60 38.90
CA ALA A 367 -23.25 -7.39 37.86
C ALA A 367 -22.22 -8.09 36.98
N THR A 368 -22.56 -9.30 36.53
CA THR A 368 -21.81 -10.02 35.52
C THR A 368 -22.68 -10.19 34.29
N TYR A 369 -22.17 -9.77 33.14
CA TYR A 369 -22.85 -9.80 31.86
C TYR A 369 -22.15 -10.78 30.93
N PHE A 370 -22.92 -11.68 30.33
CA PHE A 370 -22.49 -12.57 29.27
C PHE A 370 -23.17 -12.15 27.97
N SER A 371 -22.41 -12.00 26.89
CA SER A 371 -22.98 -11.81 25.54
C SER A 371 -23.94 -12.96 25.22
N ARG A 372 -25.15 -12.66 24.75
CA ARG A 372 -26.16 -13.69 24.42
C ARG A 372 -26.49 -13.79 22.94
N GLN A 373 -26.09 -12.80 22.15
CA GLN A 373 -26.24 -12.71 20.70
C GLN A 373 -25.37 -11.55 20.19
N ASP A 374 -25.27 -11.41 18.87
CA ASP A 374 -24.69 -10.21 18.24
C ASP A 374 -25.52 -8.96 18.58
N GLY A 375 -24.85 -7.83 18.78
CA GLY A 375 -25.54 -6.58 19.06
C GLY A 375 -24.63 -5.44 19.54
N ASP A 376 -25.25 -4.31 19.84
CA ASP A 376 -24.55 -3.14 20.37
C ASP A 376 -24.29 -3.31 21.88
N PHE A 377 -23.17 -2.75 22.36
CA PHE A 377 -22.74 -2.87 23.76
C PHE A 377 -23.76 -2.22 24.72
N ASP A 378 -24.42 -1.15 24.31
CA ASP A 378 -25.41 -0.40 25.09
C ASP A 378 -26.84 -0.97 25.01
N ASP A 379 -27.08 -2.05 24.24
CA ASP A 379 -28.38 -2.73 24.16
C ASP A 379 -28.51 -3.85 25.22
N PRO A 380 -29.47 -3.77 26.17
CA PRO A 380 -29.72 -4.83 27.14
C PRO A 380 -30.01 -6.22 26.51
N ASN A 381 -30.51 -6.28 25.27
CA ASN A 381 -30.77 -7.54 24.57
C ASN A 381 -29.50 -8.29 24.13
N THR A 382 -28.36 -7.60 24.08
CA THR A 382 -27.03 -8.17 23.81
C THR A 382 -26.52 -8.98 25.00
N TRP A 383 -27.06 -8.75 26.20
CA TRP A 383 -26.50 -9.28 27.44
C TRP A 383 -27.44 -10.20 28.22
N SER A 384 -26.87 -11.07 29.04
CA SER A 384 -27.56 -11.90 30.02
C SER A 384 -26.79 -11.91 31.35
N TYR A 385 -27.49 -11.94 32.48
CA TYR A 385 -26.86 -12.11 33.80
C TYR A 385 -26.41 -13.56 34.07
N ASP A 386 -26.98 -14.54 33.37
CA ASP A 386 -26.85 -15.95 33.75
C ASP A 386 -25.77 -16.69 32.95
N SER A 387 -25.77 -16.55 31.62
CA SER A 387 -24.89 -17.32 30.72
C SER A 387 -24.94 -16.81 29.28
N TYR A 388 -24.00 -17.26 28.44
CA TYR A 388 -24.09 -17.07 26.99
C TYR A 388 -25.39 -17.70 26.45
N GLY A 389 -26.27 -16.89 25.87
CA GLY A 389 -27.57 -17.33 25.33
C GLY A 389 -28.74 -17.33 26.34
N GLY A 390 -28.52 -16.91 27.59
CA GLY A 390 -29.54 -16.83 28.64
C GLY A 390 -30.66 -15.80 28.36
N ALA A 391 -31.51 -15.54 29.36
CA ALA A 391 -32.54 -14.50 29.24
C ALA A 391 -31.90 -13.10 29.12
N PRO A 392 -32.51 -12.16 28.37
CA PRO A 392 -32.02 -10.79 28.30
C PRO A 392 -31.86 -10.15 29.67
N ALA A 393 -30.76 -9.42 29.85
CA ALA A 393 -30.54 -8.59 31.01
C ALA A 393 -31.53 -7.42 31.04
N SER A 394 -31.77 -6.86 32.22
CA SER A 394 -32.68 -5.72 32.39
C SER A 394 -32.03 -4.37 32.02
N ARG A 395 -30.70 -4.32 31.98
CA ARG A 395 -29.86 -3.19 31.57
C ARG A 395 -28.62 -3.69 30.84
N ALA A 396 -27.96 -2.82 30.07
CA ALA A 396 -26.63 -3.06 29.53
C ALA A 396 -25.54 -2.74 30.58
N PRO A 397 -24.31 -3.28 30.45
CA PRO A 397 -23.18 -2.89 31.27
C PRO A 397 -22.83 -1.41 31.06
N ASN A 398 -22.66 -0.66 32.14
CA ASN A 398 -22.36 0.77 32.08
C ASN A 398 -21.68 1.33 33.35
N LYS A 399 -21.24 0.46 34.28
CA LYS A 399 -20.61 0.88 35.54
C LYS A 399 -19.21 0.32 35.70
N ARG A 400 -18.34 1.05 36.40
CA ARG A 400 -16.99 0.58 36.79
C ARG A 400 -16.99 -0.68 37.68
N SER A 401 -18.15 -1.10 38.22
CA SER A 401 -18.29 -2.35 38.96
C SER A 401 -18.67 -3.55 38.07
N ASP A 402 -19.09 -3.33 36.82
CA ASP A 402 -19.62 -4.36 35.92
C ASP A 402 -18.53 -5.26 35.34
N ARG A 403 -18.82 -6.57 35.25
CA ARG A 403 -17.94 -7.56 34.61
C ARG A 403 -18.59 -8.04 33.34
N VAL A 404 -17.88 -7.94 32.22
CA VAL A 404 -18.40 -8.22 30.89
C VAL A 404 -17.60 -9.34 30.25
N PHE A 405 -18.31 -10.33 29.73
CA PHE A 405 -17.76 -11.49 29.05
C PHE A 405 -18.40 -11.65 27.67
N ILE A 406 -17.59 -11.46 26.63
CA ILE A 406 -17.98 -11.67 25.24
C ILE A 406 -17.46 -13.04 24.80
N GLY A 407 -18.32 -13.91 24.28
CA GLY A 407 -17.95 -15.29 23.98
C GLY A 407 -18.81 -15.88 22.86
N GLN A 408 -19.08 -17.18 22.97
CA GLN A 408 -19.85 -17.94 21.98
C GLN A 408 -20.95 -18.77 22.65
N PHE A 409 -22.01 -19.06 21.90
CA PHE A 409 -23.05 -20.00 22.31
C PHE A 409 -23.38 -20.97 21.18
N ALA A 410 -23.53 -22.27 21.50
CA ALA A 410 -23.86 -23.33 20.55
C ALA A 410 -22.93 -23.47 19.32
N GLY A 411 -21.73 -22.87 19.37
CA GLY A 411 -20.75 -22.88 18.28
C GLY A 411 -20.75 -21.61 17.42
N ASP A 412 -21.71 -20.70 17.64
CA ASP A 412 -21.75 -19.40 17.00
C ASP A 412 -21.07 -18.37 17.91
N PHE A 413 -20.14 -17.61 17.35
CA PHE A 413 -19.51 -16.49 18.06
C PHE A 413 -20.49 -15.33 18.21
N HIS A 414 -20.32 -14.51 19.24
CA HIS A 414 -21.03 -13.25 19.38
C HIS A 414 -20.13 -12.07 19.02
N GLU A 415 -20.60 -11.22 18.11
CA GLU A 415 -20.04 -9.92 17.77
C GLU A 415 -20.73 -8.81 18.56
N VAL A 416 -19.99 -8.19 19.47
CA VAL A 416 -20.46 -7.05 20.26
C VAL A 416 -19.81 -5.77 19.76
N THR A 417 -20.64 -4.76 19.44
CA THR A 417 -20.20 -3.49 18.84
C THR A 417 -20.22 -2.35 19.83
N LEU A 418 -19.09 -1.65 19.96
CA LEU A 418 -18.92 -0.43 20.73
C LEU A 418 -19.16 0.80 19.83
N LYS A 419 -20.16 1.62 20.17
CA LYS A 419 -20.55 2.86 19.44
C LYS A 419 -20.55 4.10 20.32
N THR A 420 -20.10 3.96 21.56
CA THR A 420 -20.04 4.98 22.61
C THR A 420 -18.85 4.65 23.51
N ASP A 421 -18.36 5.63 24.25
CA ASP A 421 -17.38 5.35 25.30
C ASP A 421 -18.05 4.60 26.44
N GLU A 422 -17.43 3.52 26.90
CA GLU A 422 -17.98 2.65 27.94
C GLU A 422 -17.03 2.51 29.13
N ILE A 423 -17.61 2.27 30.30
CA ILE A 423 -16.87 2.04 31.54
C ILE A 423 -17.31 0.72 32.18
N VAL A 424 -16.32 -0.10 32.54
CA VAL A 424 -16.53 -1.42 33.15
C VAL A 424 -15.46 -1.72 34.19
N ASN A 425 -15.68 -2.70 35.06
CA ASN A 425 -14.61 -3.25 35.89
C ASN A 425 -13.68 -4.09 35.02
N ILE A 426 -14.24 -5.14 34.43
CA ILE A 426 -13.50 -6.13 33.63
C ILE A 426 -14.23 -6.32 32.32
N LEU A 427 -13.53 -6.18 31.20
CA LEU A 427 -13.98 -6.65 29.89
C LEU A 427 -13.11 -7.81 29.45
N THR A 428 -13.70 -9.00 29.32
CA THR A 428 -13.03 -10.18 28.79
C THR A 428 -13.70 -10.61 27.48
N VAL A 429 -12.89 -10.74 26.44
CA VAL A 429 -13.30 -11.36 25.17
C VAL A 429 -12.73 -12.77 25.16
N GLU A 430 -13.59 -13.75 25.38
CA GLU A 430 -13.27 -15.17 25.47
C GLU A 430 -12.99 -15.77 24.08
N SER A 431 -12.52 -17.02 24.08
CA SER A 431 -12.31 -17.77 22.83
C SER A 431 -13.61 -17.86 22.03
N GLY A 432 -13.56 -17.49 20.75
CA GLY A 432 -14.76 -17.40 19.91
C GLY A 432 -15.66 -16.20 20.23
N GLY A 433 -15.24 -15.21 21.01
CA GLY A 433 -15.91 -13.91 21.10
C GLY A 433 -15.30 -12.88 20.15
N LEU A 434 -16.09 -11.90 19.70
CA LEU A 434 -15.62 -10.77 18.90
C LEU A 434 -16.03 -9.44 19.54
N LEU A 435 -15.06 -8.57 19.78
CA LEU A 435 -15.30 -7.17 20.12
C LEU A 435 -15.02 -6.29 18.90
N LEU A 436 -15.99 -5.46 18.53
CA LEU A 436 -15.91 -4.48 17.46
C LEU A 436 -15.92 -3.06 18.07
N VAL A 437 -14.94 -2.23 17.73
CA VAL A 437 -14.93 -0.80 18.10
C VAL A 437 -15.16 0.04 16.85
N ASP A 438 -16.37 0.60 16.73
CA ASP A 438 -16.89 1.26 15.52
C ASP A 438 -16.77 2.78 15.56
N GLY A 439 -15.53 3.26 15.56
CA GLY A 439 -15.20 4.68 15.59
C GLY A 439 -14.07 4.96 16.57
N ASP A 440 -13.89 6.23 16.91
CA ASP A 440 -12.97 6.68 17.97
C ASP A 440 -13.67 6.59 19.35
N TYR A 441 -14.05 5.36 19.73
CA TYR A 441 -14.66 5.05 21.02
C TYR A 441 -13.74 4.21 21.90
N SER A 442 -13.87 4.37 23.21
CA SER A 442 -12.96 3.78 24.19
C SER A 442 -13.67 2.99 25.28
N VAL A 443 -12.98 1.99 25.81
CA VAL A 443 -13.39 1.30 27.04
C VAL A 443 -12.43 1.68 28.16
N THR A 444 -12.96 2.28 29.23
CA THR A 444 -12.24 2.60 30.47
C THR A 444 -12.61 1.61 31.58
N GLY A 445 -11.77 1.48 32.60
CA GLY A 445 -11.99 0.47 33.64
C GLY A 445 -10.73 -0.06 34.28
N ASP A 446 -10.87 -1.14 35.05
CA ASP A 446 -9.75 -1.81 35.69
C ASP A 446 -9.01 -2.73 34.71
N THR A 447 -9.68 -3.73 34.13
CA THR A 447 -8.99 -4.76 33.32
C THR A 447 -9.66 -5.03 31.96
N PHE A 448 -8.88 -5.00 30.90
CA PHE A 448 -9.23 -5.58 29.60
C PHE A 448 -8.44 -6.88 29.35
N ASN A 449 -9.13 -7.94 28.91
CA ASN A 449 -8.54 -9.25 28.67
C ASN A 449 -9.03 -9.87 27.36
N LEU A 450 -8.19 -9.87 26.35
CA LEU A 450 -8.43 -10.57 25.08
C LEU A 450 -7.83 -11.97 25.19
N LYS A 451 -8.66 -13.02 25.15
CA LYS A 451 -8.21 -14.41 25.29
C LYS A 451 -7.71 -15.02 23.98
N THR A 452 -7.04 -16.16 24.09
CA THR A 452 -6.63 -16.98 22.93
C THR A 452 -7.84 -17.43 22.10
N GLY A 453 -7.77 -17.25 20.78
CA GLY A 453 -8.85 -17.56 19.85
C GLY A 453 -10.00 -16.55 19.84
N ALA A 454 -9.85 -15.41 20.52
CA ALA A 454 -10.76 -14.28 20.40
C ALA A 454 -10.45 -13.43 19.16
N THR A 455 -11.40 -12.58 18.77
CA THR A 455 -11.23 -11.59 17.69
C THR A 455 -11.42 -10.18 18.22
N PHE A 456 -10.56 -9.25 17.80
CA PHE A 456 -10.71 -7.83 18.11
C PHE A 456 -10.64 -7.01 16.81
N LYS A 457 -11.73 -6.34 16.47
CA LYS A 457 -11.88 -5.50 15.28
C LYS A 457 -12.01 -4.03 15.66
N VAL A 458 -11.27 -3.14 14.99
CA VAL A 458 -11.13 -1.73 15.39
C VAL A 458 -11.10 -0.76 14.21
N ALA A 459 -11.93 0.28 14.27
CA ALA A 459 -11.89 1.46 13.38
C ALA A 459 -11.21 2.68 14.03
N HIS A 460 -10.94 2.63 15.34
CA HIS A 460 -10.29 3.67 16.13
C HIS A 460 -8.94 4.10 15.54
N SER A 461 -8.76 5.40 15.30
CA SER A 461 -7.62 6.03 14.62
C SER A 461 -6.25 5.69 15.24
N ALA A 462 -6.15 5.68 16.57
CA ALA A 462 -4.94 5.31 17.32
C ALA A 462 -4.73 3.80 17.54
N GLY A 463 -5.66 2.94 17.10
CA GLY A 463 -5.53 1.48 17.26
C GLY A 463 -5.48 1.01 18.72
N PHE A 464 -4.58 0.05 19.00
CA PHE A 464 -4.45 -0.58 20.31
C PHE A 464 -3.37 0.10 21.15
N ALA A 465 -3.72 0.58 22.35
CA ALA A 465 -2.75 1.26 23.21
C ALA A 465 -2.22 0.37 24.35
N ALA A 466 -0.93 0.45 24.63
CA ALA A 466 -0.26 -0.17 25.77
C ALA A 466 -0.43 0.66 27.06
N VAL A 467 -0.39 -0.01 28.22
CA VAL A 467 -0.35 0.69 29.53
C VAL A 467 0.96 1.45 29.65
N GLY A 468 0.88 2.75 30.01
CA GLY A 468 2.04 3.64 30.11
C GLY A 468 2.69 4.00 28.75
N GLY A 469 2.09 3.57 27.64
CA GLY A 469 2.51 3.91 26.29
C GLY A 469 2.14 5.34 25.88
N ALA A 470 2.66 5.78 24.74
CA ALA A 470 2.42 7.14 24.22
C ALA A 470 0.95 7.38 23.88
N LEU A 471 0.22 6.30 23.57
CA LEU A 471 -1.20 6.31 23.22
C LEU A 471 -2.11 5.88 24.39
N SER A 472 -1.57 5.77 25.61
CA SER A 472 -2.29 5.21 26.77
C SER A 472 -3.61 5.91 27.08
N ALA A 473 -3.75 7.20 26.76
CA ALA A 473 -4.97 7.99 26.94
C ALA A 473 -5.79 8.23 25.64
N THR A 474 -5.38 7.63 24.51
CA THR A 474 -5.98 7.90 23.19
C THR A 474 -6.31 6.66 22.37
N GLY A 475 -6.01 5.44 22.83
CA GLY A 475 -6.40 4.20 22.14
C GLY A 475 -7.82 3.71 22.47
N CYS A 476 -8.26 2.67 21.76
CA CYS A 476 -9.60 2.07 21.93
C CYS A 476 -9.82 1.37 23.29
N ILE A 477 -8.75 0.94 23.96
CA ILE A 477 -8.82 0.37 25.31
C ILE A 477 -7.96 1.23 26.23
N GLN A 478 -8.59 1.75 27.26
CA GLN A 478 -8.03 2.70 28.23
C GLN A 478 -8.11 2.19 29.67
N THR A 479 -8.27 0.88 29.87
CA THR A 479 -8.27 0.25 31.20
C THR A 479 -6.89 0.31 31.86
N ASP A 480 -6.87 0.21 33.19
CA ASP A 480 -5.65 0.24 34.03
C ASP A 480 -4.71 -0.95 33.72
N VAL A 481 -5.30 -2.12 33.43
CA VAL A 481 -4.62 -3.35 33.00
C VAL A 481 -5.12 -3.74 31.60
N ARG A 482 -4.20 -4.01 30.67
CA ARG A 482 -4.51 -4.38 29.28
C ARG A 482 -3.77 -5.65 28.89
N LEU A 483 -4.50 -6.73 28.67
CA LEU A 483 -3.96 -8.05 28.33
C LEU A 483 -4.39 -8.43 26.91
N TYR A 484 -3.55 -8.11 25.93
CA TYR A 484 -3.74 -8.47 24.54
C TYR A 484 -3.10 -9.85 24.26
N SER A 485 -3.89 -10.83 23.78
CA SER A 485 -3.38 -12.19 23.51
C SER A 485 -2.57 -12.26 22.21
N SER A 486 -1.42 -12.92 22.28
CA SER A 486 -0.60 -13.22 21.10
C SER A 486 -1.18 -14.27 20.16
N SER A 487 -2.29 -14.88 20.56
CA SER A 487 -3.00 -15.92 19.83
C SER A 487 -4.45 -15.50 19.54
N ALA A 488 -4.71 -14.20 19.44
CA ALA A 488 -5.97 -13.62 18.99
C ALA A 488 -5.84 -13.11 17.54
N SER A 489 -6.98 -12.92 16.88
CA SER A 489 -7.06 -12.30 15.56
C SER A 489 -7.39 -10.81 15.67
N TYR A 490 -6.66 -9.98 14.94
CA TYR A 490 -6.79 -8.53 14.96
C TYR A 490 -7.23 -8.01 13.60
N TYR A 491 -8.28 -7.17 13.58
CA TYR A 491 -8.85 -6.60 12.38
C TYR A 491 -8.82 -5.08 12.44
N PHE A 492 -8.31 -4.44 11.39
CA PHE A 492 -8.36 -3.00 11.20
C PHE A 492 -9.34 -2.69 10.07
N TYR A 493 -10.39 -1.90 10.34
CA TYR A 493 -11.46 -1.72 9.36
C TYR A 493 -11.96 -0.29 9.20
N GLY A 494 -12.77 -0.07 8.16
CA GLY A 494 -13.44 1.20 7.89
C GLY A 494 -12.50 2.32 7.44
N GLY A 495 -12.73 3.54 7.93
CA GLY A 495 -11.96 4.74 7.54
C GLY A 495 -12.53 5.46 6.32
N THR A 496 -12.06 6.68 6.08
CA THR A 496 -12.41 7.46 4.86
C THR A 496 -11.19 7.59 3.96
N SER A 497 -11.40 7.83 2.66
CA SER A 497 -10.29 8.01 1.73
C SER A 497 -9.36 9.15 2.20
N GLY A 498 -8.05 8.88 2.27
CA GLY A 498 -7.03 9.79 2.78
C GLY A 498 -6.83 9.78 4.31
N SER A 499 -7.57 8.94 5.05
CA SER A 499 -7.38 8.77 6.49
C SER A 499 -6.32 7.73 6.82
N PHE A 500 -5.59 7.97 7.91
CA PHE A 500 -4.59 7.06 8.47
C PHE A 500 -5.10 6.48 9.80
N GLN A 501 -5.02 5.16 9.94
CA GLN A 501 -5.18 4.46 11.21
C GLN A 501 -3.85 3.83 11.59
N PHE A 502 -3.40 4.04 12.81
CA PHE A 502 -2.21 3.38 13.33
C PHE A 502 -2.58 2.07 14.02
N THR A 503 -1.70 1.07 13.97
CA THR A 503 -1.93 -0.19 14.70
C THR A 503 -1.90 -0.01 16.22
N GLY A 504 -1.19 1.00 16.70
CA GLY A 504 -0.98 1.27 18.11
C GLY A 504 0.19 0.49 18.72
N ASP A 505 0.73 1.00 19.82
CA ASP A 505 1.85 0.40 20.58
C ASP A 505 1.44 -0.83 21.40
N GLY A 506 0.14 -1.04 21.61
CA GLY A 506 -0.48 -2.13 22.35
C GLY A 506 -0.68 -3.43 21.56
N LEU A 507 -0.60 -3.42 20.22
CA LEU A 507 -0.71 -4.64 19.41
C LEU A 507 0.39 -5.65 19.83
N PRO A 508 0.16 -6.94 20.10
CA PRO A 508 1.24 -7.82 20.54
C PRO A 508 2.32 -8.05 19.46
N ASN A 509 3.56 -8.37 19.87
CA ASN A 509 4.66 -8.70 18.95
C ASN A 509 4.40 -10.01 18.18
N PHE A 510 3.46 -10.83 18.63
CA PHE A 510 2.99 -12.04 17.97
C PHE A 510 1.48 -11.94 17.91
N VAL A 511 0.86 -12.19 16.77
CA VAL A 511 -0.60 -12.28 16.66
C VAL A 511 -0.98 -13.57 15.95
N ASP A 512 -2.20 -14.08 16.15
CA ASP A 512 -2.64 -15.26 15.41
C ASP A 512 -2.79 -14.91 13.93
N SER A 513 -3.68 -13.98 13.65
CA SER A 513 -3.91 -13.45 12.30
C SER A 513 -4.12 -11.94 12.33
N LEU A 514 -3.72 -11.27 11.26
CA LEU A 514 -3.91 -9.84 11.05
C LEU A 514 -4.74 -9.62 9.79
N PHE A 515 -5.80 -8.82 9.90
CA PHE A 515 -6.72 -8.52 8.83
C PHE A 515 -6.79 -7.01 8.60
N ILE A 516 -6.72 -6.61 7.34
CA ILE A 516 -6.86 -5.22 6.90
C ILE A 516 -8.09 -5.16 5.99
N ASP A 517 -9.16 -4.54 6.49
CA ASP A 517 -10.48 -4.47 5.88
C ASP A 517 -10.93 -3.00 5.79
N LYS A 518 -10.12 -2.21 5.10
CA LYS A 518 -10.25 -0.75 5.02
C LYS A 518 -11.08 -0.33 3.82
N ASN A 519 -11.74 0.82 3.93
CA ASN A 519 -12.35 1.43 2.75
C ASN A 519 -11.27 1.85 1.74
N ILE A 520 -11.59 1.80 0.45
CA ILE A 520 -10.66 2.18 -0.64
C ILE A 520 -10.04 3.56 -0.37
N GLY A 521 -8.71 3.63 -0.40
CA GLY A 521 -7.92 4.83 -0.17
C GLY A 521 -7.73 5.22 1.30
N ALA A 522 -8.18 4.41 2.26
CA ALA A 522 -7.79 4.53 3.67
C ALA A 522 -6.58 3.63 3.98
N THR A 523 -5.71 4.07 4.88
CA THR A 523 -4.45 3.40 5.18
C THR A 523 -4.38 2.94 6.63
N THR A 524 -3.95 1.70 6.86
CA THR A 524 -3.47 1.21 8.15
C THR A 524 -1.94 1.25 8.17
N VAL A 525 -1.35 1.89 9.16
CA VAL A 525 0.11 2.04 9.32
C VAL A 525 0.58 1.20 10.50
N LEU A 526 1.54 0.31 10.26
CA LEU A 526 2.18 -0.50 11.29
C LEU A 526 3.19 0.33 12.09
N GLU A 527 3.03 0.37 13.41
CA GLU A 527 3.90 1.18 14.28
C GLU A 527 5.06 0.41 14.93
N LYS A 528 5.06 -0.93 14.83
CA LYS A 528 6.16 -1.75 15.35
C LYS A 528 6.28 -3.12 14.69
N ASP A 529 7.42 -3.75 14.92
CA ASP A 529 7.71 -5.11 14.47
C ASP A 529 6.71 -6.15 15.05
N ILE A 530 6.17 -7.01 14.19
CA ILE A 530 5.26 -8.08 14.58
C ILE A 530 5.50 -9.38 13.80
N LEU A 531 5.12 -10.50 14.42
CA LEU A 531 5.16 -11.85 13.85
C LEU A 531 3.74 -12.44 13.75
N ILE A 532 3.43 -13.04 12.61
CA ILE A 532 2.12 -13.66 12.33
C ILE A 532 2.18 -15.18 12.55
N ASN A 533 1.30 -15.73 13.39
CA ASN A 533 1.28 -17.17 13.70
C ASN A 533 0.46 -18.01 12.71
N LYS A 534 -0.47 -17.40 11.97
CA LYS A 534 -1.36 -18.10 11.04
C LYS A 534 -1.51 -17.36 9.70
N ALA A 535 -2.15 -16.19 9.66
CA ALA A 535 -2.45 -15.52 8.40
C ALA A 535 -2.34 -13.99 8.45
N LEU A 536 -1.82 -13.39 7.37
CA LEU A 536 -2.02 -11.98 7.03
C LEU A 536 -3.04 -11.92 5.88
N VAL A 537 -4.11 -11.15 6.06
CA VAL A 537 -5.16 -10.99 5.05
C VAL A 537 -5.40 -9.50 4.81
N ILE A 538 -5.38 -9.11 3.54
CA ILE A 538 -5.73 -7.75 3.11
C ILE A 538 -6.97 -7.88 2.23
N GLU A 539 -8.11 -7.48 2.78
CA GLU A 539 -9.40 -7.51 2.09
C GLU A 539 -9.51 -6.33 1.12
N GLU A 540 -9.28 -5.10 1.61
CA GLU A 540 -9.38 -3.86 0.83
C GLU A 540 -8.61 -2.71 1.55
N GLY A 541 -8.36 -1.60 0.85
CA GLY A 541 -7.61 -0.45 1.33
C GLY A 541 -6.09 -0.68 1.40
N THR A 542 -5.36 0.20 2.07
CA THR A 542 -3.88 0.17 2.08
C THR A 542 -3.34 -0.31 3.42
N PHE A 543 -2.43 -1.28 3.40
CA PHE A 543 -1.62 -1.65 4.56
C PHE A 543 -0.17 -1.22 4.34
N ASP A 544 0.32 -0.30 5.16
CA ASP A 544 1.68 0.21 5.11
C ASP A 544 2.48 -0.27 6.32
N ILE A 545 3.57 -1.01 6.07
CA ILE A 545 4.45 -1.46 7.15
C ILE A 545 5.36 -0.35 7.69
N SER A 546 5.45 0.81 7.02
CA SER A 546 6.23 1.99 7.41
C SER A 546 7.67 1.67 7.86
N GLY A 547 8.30 0.71 7.17
CA GLY A 547 9.65 0.23 7.46
C GLY A 547 9.81 -0.68 8.68
N GLN A 548 8.72 -1.08 9.34
CA GLN A 548 8.73 -2.10 10.39
C GLN A 548 8.89 -3.51 9.81
N ILE A 549 9.23 -4.47 10.67
CA ILE A 549 9.37 -5.87 10.33
C ILE A 549 8.04 -6.60 10.52
N LEU A 550 7.52 -7.16 9.44
CA LEU A 550 6.37 -8.06 9.44
C LEU A 550 6.79 -9.40 8.83
N ASN A 551 6.78 -10.49 9.59
CA ASN A 551 7.10 -11.83 9.09
C ASN A 551 6.15 -12.89 9.66
N GLY A 552 6.10 -14.06 9.03
CA GLY A 552 5.55 -15.25 9.68
C GLY A 552 6.43 -15.69 10.87
N SER A 553 5.83 -16.16 11.95
CA SER A 553 6.57 -16.63 13.14
C SER A 553 7.37 -17.91 12.90
N SER A 554 6.99 -18.68 11.89
CA SER A 554 7.68 -19.87 11.37
C SER A 554 7.31 -20.04 9.90
N VAL A 555 8.08 -20.78 9.12
CA VAL A 555 7.71 -21.13 7.72
C VAL A 555 6.29 -21.72 7.63
N GLY A 556 5.59 -21.49 6.53
CA GLY A 556 4.25 -22.04 6.26
C GLY A 556 3.07 -21.15 6.67
N LYS A 557 3.27 -19.82 6.81
CA LYS A 557 2.17 -18.89 7.09
C LYS A 557 1.48 -18.46 5.81
N THR A 558 0.23 -18.03 5.90
CA THR A 558 -0.53 -17.61 4.71
C THR A 558 -0.57 -16.09 4.59
N LEU A 559 -0.27 -15.58 3.40
CA LEU A 559 -0.50 -14.19 3.01
C LEU A 559 -1.55 -14.19 1.90
N THR A 560 -2.66 -13.48 2.09
CA THR A 560 -3.77 -13.41 1.13
C THR A 560 -4.18 -11.97 0.89
N MET A 561 -4.46 -11.64 -0.37
CA MET A 561 -5.08 -10.37 -0.76
C MET A 561 -6.35 -10.67 -1.54
N ASN A 562 -7.45 -10.04 -1.13
CA ASN A 562 -8.73 -10.03 -1.86
C ASN A 562 -8.99 -8.68 -2.58
N GLY A 563 -8.12 -7.70 -2.34
CA GLY A 563 -8.16 -6.35 -2.89
C GLY A 563 -7.02 -5.49 -2.32
N GLY A 564 -7.15 -4.18 -2.38
CA GLY A 564 -6.25 -3.25 -1.68
C GLY A 564 -4.79 -3.19 -2.15
N GLU A 565 -3.96 -2.56 -1.32
CA GLU A 565 -2.53 -2.31 -1.54
C GLU A 565 -1.72 -2.69 -0.30
N PHE A 566 -0.59 -3.35 -0.51
CA PHE A 566 0.34 -3.73 0.55
C PHE A 566 1.70 -3.07 0.32
N ILE A 567 2.00 -2.04 1.10
CA ILE A 567 3.24 -1.27 1.02
C ILE A 567 4.30 -1.91 1.90
N VAL A 568 5.42 -2.27 1.27
CA VAL A 568 6.53 -2.98 1.90
C VAL A 568 7.88 -2.39 1.54
N ASN A 569 8.79 -2.35 2.51
CA ASN A 569 10.21 -2.05 2.24
C ASN A 569 10.95 -3.32 1.80
N VAL A 570 10.61 -4.45 2.43
CA VAL A 570 11.12 -5.79 2.15
C VAL A 570 9.94 -6.75 2.22
N PHE A 571 9.84 -7.67 1.27
CA PHE A 571 8.74 -8.64 1.26
C PHE A 571 8.81 -9.57 2.50
N PRO A 572 7.68 -9.84 3.18
CA PRO A 572 7.67 -10.66 4.39
C PRO A 572 8.23 -12.08 4.22
N ASN A 573 9.02 -12.53 5.18
CA ASN A 573 9.54 -13.90 5.28
C ASN A 573 8.54 -14.87 5.90
N ASN A 574 8.81 -16.17 5.75
CA ASN A 574 8.10 -17.28 6.38
C ASN A 574 6.63 -17.48 5.96
N PHE A 575 6.15 -16.70 5.00
CA PHE A 575 4.90 -16.97 4.31
C PHE A 575 5.14 -17.98 3.17
N ASP A 576 4.18 -18.86 2.94
CA ASP A 576 4.11 -19.65 1.71
C ASP A 576 4.00 -18.70 0.52
N ALA A 577 4.68 -19.02 -0.59
CA ALA A 577 4.73 -18.15 -1.75
C ALA A 577 3.31 -17.87 -2.29
N PRO A 578 2.81 -16.62 -2.23
CA PRO A 578 1.43 -16.31 -2.60
C PRO A 578 1.26 -16.18 -4.12
N THR A 579 0.04 -16.47 -4.60
CA THR A 579 -0.41 -16.14 -5.95
C THR A 579 -1.45 -15.02 -5.85
N PHE A 580 -1.06 -13.79 -6.18
CA PHE A 580 -1.97 -12.66 -6.18
C PHE A 580 -2.74 -12.61 -7.51
N THR A 581 -4.07 -12.58 -7.41
CA THR A 581 -4.99 -12.43 -8.55
C THR A 581 -5.76 -11.11 -8.53
N VAL A 582 -5.55 -10.33 -7.45
CA VAL A 582 -6.11 -9.01 -7.18
C VAL A 582 -5.12 -8.26 -6.27
N GLY A 583 -5.30 -6.95 -6.14
CA GLY A 583 -4.52 -6.08 -5.26
C GLY A 583 -3.13 -5.70 -5.78
N THR A 584 -2.46 -4.82 -5.04
CA THR A 584 -1.14 -4.27 -5.39
C THR A 584 -0.11 -4.59 -4.32
N ILE A 585 1.01 -5.19 -4.71
CA ILE A 585 2.22 -5.21 -3.86
C ILE A 585 3.06 -3.99 -4.25
N HIS A 586 3.27 -3.10 -3.29
CA HIS A 586 3.95 -1.84 -3.51
C HIS A 586 5.26 -1.81 -2.74
N PHE A 587 6.38 -1.77 -3.44
CA PHE A 587 7.69 -1.57 -2.83
C PHE A 587 7.98 -0.07 -2.72
N GLU A 588 8.03 0.44 -1.48
CA GLU A 588 8.34 1.83 -1.16
C GLU A 588 9.46 1.89 -0.12
N SER A 589 10.65 2.32 -0.51
CA SER A 589 11.75 2.59 0.43
C SER A 589 12.77 3.51 -0.23
N SER A 590 13.60 4.19 0.57
CA SER A 590 14.70 5.01 0.02
C SER A 590 15.97 4.20 -0.28
N GLY A 591 16.02 2.92 0.08
CA GLY A 591 17.17 2.03 -0.10
C GLY A 591 16.94 0.98 -1.19
N ASP A 592 17.68 -0.12 -1.07
CA ASP A 592 17.56 -1.26 -1.98
C ASP A 592 16.17 -1.90 -1.88
N ALA A 593 15.69 -2.44 -3.00
CA ALA A 593 14.51 -3.30 -3.05
C ALA A 593 14.89 -4.62 -3.71
N ILE A 594 14.49 -5.72 -3.10
CA ILE A 594 14.60 -7.05 -3.71
C ILE A 594 13.17 -7.47 -4.04
N ILE A 595 12.92 -7.75 -5.32
CA ILE A 595 11.63 -8.21 -5.83
C ILE A 595 11.67 -9.75 -5.90
N PRO A 596 10.89 -10.43 -5.03
CA PRO A 596 10.76 -11.88 -5.08
C PRO A 596 10.33 -12.43 -6.44
N SER A 597 10.72 -13.68 -6.67
CA SER A 597 10.30 -14.48 -7.81
C SER A 597 9.77 -15.84 -7.35
N VAL A 598 9.31 -16.67 -8.29
CA VAL A 598 8.63 -17.94 -8.00
C VAL A 598 9.49 -18.91 -7.16
N ALA A 599 10.81 -18.91 -7.32
CA ALA A 599 11.71 -19.84 -6.64
C ALA A 599 12.65 -19.15 -5.62
N SER A 600 12.40 -17.90 -5.27
CA SER A 600 13.17 -17.19 -4.24
C SER A 600 12.69 -17.50 -2.82
N THR A 601 13.44 -17.04 -1.82
CA THR A 601 13.04 -17.07 -0.40
C THR A 601 13.28 -15.69 0.22
N PRO A 602 12.22 -14.93 0.56
CA PRO A 602 10.80 -15.26 0.37
C PRO A 602 10.43 -15.32 -1.11
N GLY A 603 9.39 -16.09 -1.46
CA GLY A 603 8.95 -16.29 -2.85
C GLY A 603 7.59 -15.66 -3.12
N VAL A 604 7.32 -15.28 -4.36
CA VAL A 604 6.00 -14.86 -4.85
C VAL A 604 5.72 -15.59 -6.15
N LEU A 605 4.64 -16.36 -6.19
CA LEU A 605 4.28 -17.16 -7.37
C LEU A 605 3.74 -16.29 -8.51
N GLN A 606 3.03 -15.20 -8.16
CA GLN A 606 2.53 -14.21 -9.11
C GLN A 606 2.12 -12.93 -8.40
N TYR A 607 2.43 -11.79 -9.02
CA TYR A 607 1.87 -10.48 -8.71
C TYR A 607 0.62 -10.22 -9.58
N TYR A 608 -0.41 -9.62 -8.99
CA TYR A 608 -1.47 -9.00 -9.79
C TYR A 608 -1.00 -7.65 -10.31
N ASN A 609 -0.89 -6.67 -9.41
CA ASN A 609 -0.12 -5.44 -9.64
C ASN A 609 1.18 -5.47 -8.83
N LEU A 610 2.27 -5.04 -9.45
CA LEU A 610 3.55 -4.76 -8.80
C LEU A 610 3.85 -3.26 -8.99
N LYS A 611 3.90 -2.51 -7.91
CA LYS A 611 4.27 -1.10 -7.92
C LYS A 611 5.62 -0.90 -7.26
N ILE A 612 6.46 -0.05 -7.85
CA ILE A 612 7.71 0.38 -7.23
C ILE A 612 7.78 1.90 -7.35
N SER A 613 7.92 2.60 -6.23
CA SER A 613 7.97 4.07 -6.22
C SER A 613 8.96 4.63 -5.20
N GLY A 614 8.98 5.96 -5.12
CA GLY A 614 9.78 6.74 -4.19
C GLY A 614 11.12 7.18 -4.77
N GLU A 615 11.80 8.08 -4.06
CA GLU A 615 13.17 8.49 -4.39
C GLU A 615 14.17 7.46 -3.85
N ARG A 616 14.78 6.70 -4.76
CA ARG A 616 15.72 5.61 -4.43
C ARG A 616 17.16 6.10 -4.35
N ASN A 617 17.84 5.72 -3.27
CA ASN A 617 19.29 5.76 -3.10
C ASN A 617 19.93 4.37 -3.15
N GLY A 618 19.13 3.32 -3.35
CA GLY A 618 19.56 1.92 -3.50
C GLY A 618 19.15 1.30 -4.84
N GLU A 619 19.52 0.04 -5.06
CA GLU A 619 19.25 -0.73 -6.28
C GLU A 619 17.93 -1.52 -6.17
N ILE A 620 17.21 -1.65 -7.28
CA ILE A 620 16.07 -2.58 -7.41
C ILE A 620 16.57 -3.87 -8.06
N THR A 621 16.54 -4.97 -7.32
CA THR A 621 16.97 -6.29 -7.78
C THR A 621 15.78 -7.19 -8.07
N PHE A 622 15.62 -7.61 -9.32
CA PHE A 622 14.74 -8.73 -9.68
C PHE A 622 15.50 -10.04 -9.51
N GLN A 623 14.99 -10.95 -8.69
CA GLN A 623 15.73 -12.17 -8.35
C GLN A 623 15.83 -13.15 -9.54
N SER A 624 17.02 -13.73 -9.71
CA SER A 624 17.32 -14.71 -10.77
C SER A 624 16.83 -16.13 -10.48
N SER A 625 16.35 -16.40 -9.26
CA SER A 625 15.80 -17.70 -8.87
C SER A 625 14.35 -17.86 -9.36
N GLY A 626 14.17 -18.17 -10.64
CA GLY A 626 12.85 -18.36 -11.26
C GLY A 626 12.24 -17.08 -11.84
N GLU A 627 10.94 -17.12 -12.13
CA GLU A 627 10.24 -16.04 -12.85
C GLU A 627 9.58 -15.02 -11.89
N THR A 628 9.68 -13.72 -12.18
CA THR A 628 8.80 -12.69 -11.59
C THR A 628 7.58 -12.54 -12.50
N LYS A 629 6.45 -13.12 -12.10
CA LYS A 629 5.20 -13.13 -12.91
C LYS A 629 4.28 -11.97 -12.54
N ILE A 630 3.80 -11.23 -13.53
CA ILE A 630 2.91 -10.08 -13.37
C ILE A 630 1.70 -10.24 -14.29
N SER A 631 0.50 -10.32 -13.69
CA SER A 631 -0.74 -10.66 -14.40
C SER A 631 -1.64 -9.47 -14.71
N ASN A 632 -1.36 -8.28 -14.18
CA ASN A 632 -2.05 -7.04 -14.56
C ASN A 632 -1.05 -5.92 -14.87
N GLU A 633 -0.44 -5.29 -13.88
CA GLU A 633 0.39 -4.09 -14.10
C GLU A 633 1.75 -4.12 -13.37
N LEU A 634 2.79 -3.60 -14.04
CA LEU A 634 4.03 -3.16 -13.43
C LEU A 634 4.07 -1.63 -13.47
N ASP A 635 3.95 -0.98 -12.32
CA ASP A 635 3.94 0.48 -12.21
C ASP A 635 5.27 1.01 -11.68
N LEU A 636 5.93 1.84 -12.51
CA LEU A 636 7.17 2.56 -12.20
C LEU A 636 6.99 4.09 -12.31
N SER A 637 5.75 4.56 -12.44
CA SER A 637 5.42 5.95 -12.81
C SER A 637 5.69 6.98 -11.72
N GLU A 638 5.97 6.54 -10.48
CA GLU A 638 6.34 7.39 -9.33
C GLU A 638 7.75 7.06 -8.80
N LEU A 639 8.54 6.31 -9.57
CA LEU A 639 9.91 5.96 -9.22
C LEU A 639 10.89 7.04 -9.70
N THR A 640 11.78 7.47 -8.81
CA THR A 640 12.94 8.31 -9.16
C THR A 640 14.21 7.75 -8.52
N PHE A 641 15.36 8.08 -9.10
CA PHE A 641 16.66 7.66 -8.57
C PHE A 641 17.53 8.87 -8.26
N ASN A 642 18.34 8.76 -7.22
CA ASN A 642 19.39 9.73 -6.94
C ASN A 642 20.41 9.74 -8.11
N PRO A 643 20.80 10.93 -8.63
CA PRO A 643 21.64 11.05 -9.83
C PRO A 643 23.08 10.49 -9.68
N VAL A 644 23.53 10.12 -8.48
CA VAL A 644 24.91 9.65 -8.22
C VAL A 644 25.05 8.12 -8.27
N GLN A 645 23.95 7.36 -8.38
CA GLN A 645 24.01 5.89 -8.39
C GLN A 645 24.41 5.32 -9.77
N ALA A 646 25.29 4.31 -9.76
CA ALA A 646 25.81 3.67 -10.97
C ALA A 646 24.95 2.50 -11.50
N LEU A 647 24.19 1.81 -10.64
CA LEU A 647 23.30 0.71 -11.04
C LEU A 647 21.96 0.88 -10.33
N ARG A 648 20.88 0.92 -11.11
CA ARG A 648 19.51 1.26 -10.65
C ARG A 648 18.60 0.04 -10.64
N PHE A 649 18.66 -0.74 -11.71
CA PHE A 649 17.98 -2.02 -11.83
C PHE A 649 18.99 -3.15 -12.02
N ASN A 650 18.95 -4.14 -11.12
CA ASN A 650 19.58 -5.44 -11.30
C ASN A 650 18.58 -6.39 -11.91
N THR A 651 18.86 -6.82 -13.14
CA THR A 651 18.08 -7.88 -13.80
C THR A 651 18.93 -9.09 -14.15
N ASN A 652 20.22 -9.12 -13.79
CA ASN A 652 21.13 -10.16 -14.28
C ASN A 652 20.63 -11.58 -13.93
N GLY A 653 20.41 -12.40 -14.96
CA GLY A 653 19.87 -13.75 -14.84
C GLY A 653 18.40 -13.83 -14.43
N SER A 654 17.66 -12.72 -14.34
CA SER A 654 16.24 -12.71 -14.01
C SER A 654 15.36 -13.00 -15.22
N THR A 655 14.18 -13.55 -14.97
CA THR A 655 13.12 -13.68 -15.95
C THR A 655 11.90 -12.91 -15.46
N ILE A 656 11.51 -11.88 -16.19
CA ILE A 656 10.30 -11.12 -15.90
C ILE A 656 9.23 -11.53 -16.90
N THR A 657 8.07 -11.96 -16.39
CA THR A 657 6.99 -12.54 -17.19
C THR A 657 5.72 -11.73 -17.09
N PHE A 658 5.21 -11.27 -18.23
CA PHE A 658 3.89 -10.64 -18.33
C PHE A 658 2.88 -11.69 -18.80
N ASN A 659 2.08 -12.23 -17.87
CA ASN A 659 1.22 -13.41 -18.10
C ASN A 659 -0.30 -13.13 -18.01
N GLY A 660 -0.67 -11.85 -18.04
CA GLY A 660 -2.03 -11.34 -17.88
C GLY A 660 -2.87 -11.27 -19.15
N GLY A 661 -3.88 -10.39 -19.14
CA GLY A 661 -4.60 -9.90 -20.33
C GLY A 661 -3.83 -8.82 -21.07
N ASN A 662 -4.48 -7.70 -21.42
CA ASN A 662 -3.75 -6.56 -21.99
C ASN A 662 -2.81 -5.95 -20.95
N GLN A 663 -1.54 -5.73 -21.30
CA GLN A 663 -0.54 -5.19 -20.38
C GLN A 663 0.40 -4.23 -21.09
N THR A 664 0.87 -3.21 -20.38
CA THR A 664 1.95 -2.34 -20.85
C THR A 664 3.26 -2.81 -20.25
N ILE A 665 4.31 -2.95 -21.07
CA ILE A 665 5.67 -3.29 -20.65
C ILE A 665 6.41 -1.96 -20.40
N PRO A 666 6.61 -1.54 -19.14
CA PRO A 666 7.33 -0.33 -18.84
C PRO A 666 8.83 -0.53 -19.05
N HIS A 667 9.54 0.53 -19.41
CA HIS A 667 11.00 0.52 -19.36
C HIS A 667 11.58 1.83 -18.80
N LEU A 668 10.73 2.75 -18.33
CA LEU A 668 11.16 4.01 -17.75
C LEU A 668 10.35 4.35 -16.50
N SER A 669 10.98 5.04 -15.55
CA SER A 669 10.32 5.69 -14.42
C SER A 669 9.87 7.15 -14.73
N SER A 670 9.03 7.75 -13.88
CA SER A 670 8.32 9.06 -14.01
C SER A 670 8.98 10.22 -14.78
N THR A 671 10.31 10.32 -14.75
CA THR A 671 11.07 11.47 -15.25
C THR A 671 12.27 10.99 -16.06
N TYR A 672 12.13 11.03 -17.39
CA TYR A 672 13.26 10.82 -18.29
C TYR A 672 14.22 12.01 -18.20
N ASP A 673 15.44 11.76 -17.72
CA ASP A 673 16.58 12.63 -17.98
C ASP A 673 17.48 11.95 -19.01
N ALA A 674 17.50 12.48 -20.24
CA ALA A 674 18.31 11.98 -21.35
C ALA A 674 19.81 11.93 -21.07
N THR A 675 20.26 12.58 -19.98
CA THR A 675 21.65 12.57 -19.53
C THR A 675 22.05 11.24 -18.87
N TYR A 676 21.09 10.39 -18.46
CA TYR A 676 21.36 9.15 -17.73
C TYR A 676 20.66 7.93 -18.36
N SER A 677 21.31 7.26 -19.31
CA SER A 677 20.84 5.99 -19.92
C SER A 677 20.49 4.90 -18.91
N ASP A 678 21.10 4.95 -17.74
CA ASP A 678 20.99 3.91 -16.71
C ASP A 678 19.65 4.00 -15.94
N LEU A 679 18.80 5.00 -16.21
CA LEU A 679 17.45 5.13 -15.62
C LEU A 679 16.48 4.07 -16.15
N GLN A 680 16.83 3.43 -17.26
CA GLN A 680 15.96 2.53 -17.98
C GLN A 680 15.98 1.11 -17.35
N LEU A 681 14.81 0.50 -17.20
CA LEU A 681 14.71 -0.92 -16.90
C LEU A 681 15.07 -1.72 -18.15
N ALA A 682 16.24 -2.36 -18.13
CA ALA A 682 16.65 -3.35 -19.12
C ALA A 682 16.34 -4.75 -18.59
N TYR A 683 15.48 -5.48 -19.29
CA TYR A 683 15.11 -6.85 -18.95
C TYR A 683 16.27 -7.78 -19.22
N ASN A 684 16.48 -8.83 -18.42
CA ASN A 684 17.43 -9.89 -18.79
C ASN A 684 16.74 -10.86 -19.73
N ILE A 685 15.88 -11.74 -19.21
CA ILE A 685 14.92 -12.49 -20.02
C ILE A 685 13.55 -11.82 -19.88
N LEU A 686 12.93 -11.45 -21.00
CA LEU A 686 11.56 -10.94 -21.05
C LEU A 686 10.66 -12.01 -21.67
N LYS A 687 9.68 -12.48 -20.89
CA LYS A 687 8.74 -13.51 -21.33
C LYS A 687 7.32 -12.97 -21.38
N LEU A 688 6.66 -13.15 -22.50
CA LEU A 688 5.30 -12.66 -22.75
C LEU A 688 4.39 -13.86 -22.99
N GLU A 689 3.39 -14.04 -22.11
CA GLU A 689 2.47 -15.17 -22.17
C GLU A 689 1.05 -14.76 -21.71
N GLY A 690 0.13 -15.72 -21.60
CA GLY A 690 -1.23 -15.48 -21.14
C GLY A 690 -2.17 -15.14 -22.29
N SER A 691 -2.81 -13.97 -22.26
CA SER A 691 -3.79 -13.54 -23.25
C SER A 691 -3.66 -12.04 -23.56
N GLY A 692 -4.38 -11.57 -24.59
CA GLY A 692 -4.41 -10.15 -24.94
C GLY A 692 -3.12 -9.62 -25.56
N THR A 693 -3.06 -8.30 -25.70
CA THR A 693 -1.93 -7.58 -26.31
C THR A 693 -0.96 -7.06 -25.24
N LYS A 694 0.34 -7.28 -25.45
CA LYS A 694 1.40 -6.67 -24.65
C LYS A 694 1.96 -5.48 -25.42
N SER A 695 1.72 -4.26 -24.96
CA SER A 695 2.21 -3.04 -25.61
C SER A 695 3.45 -2.51 -24.90
N ILE A 696 4.41 -1.99 -25.65
CA ILE A 696 5.59 -1.37 -25.05
C ILE A 696 5.26 0.08 -24.67
N GLN A 697 5.68 0.54 -23.50
CA GLN A 697 5.56 1.94 -23.09
C GLN A 697 6.24 2.86 -24.12
N THR A 698 5.52 3.82 -24.72
CA THR A 698 6.12 4.79 -25.64
C THR A 698 6.95 5.81 -24.88
N VAL A 699 8.26 5.85 -25.15
CA VAL A 699 9.17 6.88 -24.65
C VAL A 699 10.01 7.41 -25.80
N ALA A 700 9.87 8.69 -26.12
CA ALA A 700 10.56 9.30 -27.26
C ALA A 700 12.09 9.18 -27.11
N GLY A 701 12.75 8.63 -28.13
CA GLY A 701 14.21 8.49 -28.19
C GLY A 701 14.80 7.31 -27.42
N LEU A 702 13.97 6.50 -26.75
CA LEU A 702 14.40 5.27 -26.08
C LEU A 702 13.86 4.02 -26.76
N LYS A 703 14.56 2.91 -26.54
CA LYS A 703 14.24 1.58 -27.05
C LYS A 703 14.12 0.60 -25.90
N LEU A 704 13.17 -0.32 -25.92
CA LEU A 704 13.12 -1.44 -24.96
C LEU A 704 14.40 -2.27 -25.08
N ILE A 705 15.05 -2.60 -23.96
CA ILE A 705 16.28 -3.42 -23.94
C ILE A 705 16.00 -4.75 -23.25
N VAL A 706 16.32 -5.85 -23.95
CA VAL A 706 16.37 -7.21 -23.44
C VAL A 706 17.81 -7.71 -23.58
N LYS A 707 18.46 -8.04 -22.46
CA LYS A 707 19.89 -8.37 -22.38
C LYS A 707 20.20 -9.83 -22.74
N ASP A 708 19.17 -10.66 -22.73
CA ASP A 708 19.19 -12.08 -23.04
C ASP A 708 17.98 -12.35 -23.96
N ASP A 709 17.17 -13.37 -23.70
CA ASP A 709 16.08 -13.77 -24.59
C ASP A 709 14.79 -12.96 -24.44
N LEU A 710 14.14 -12.69 -25.59
CA LEU A 710 12.75 -12.26 -25.68
C LEU A 710 11.86 -13.41 -26.16
N LEU A 711 10.93 -13.84 -25.31
CA LEU A 711 10.01 -14.95 -25.58
C LEU A 711 8.58 -14.44 -25.76
N ILE A 712 7.96 -14.74 -26.89
CA ILE A 712 6.58 -14.39 -27.23
C ILE A 712 5.78 -15.68 -27.39
N ASN A 713 4.93 -16.02 -26.41
CA ASN A 713 4.24 -17.31 -26.35
C ASN A 713 2.72 -17.15 -26.57
N GLY A 714 2.27 -17.29 -27.81
CA GLY A 714 0.83 -17.34 -28.15
C GLY A 714 0.06 -16.03 -27.94
N ILE A 715 0.76 -14.88 -27.83
CA ILE A 715 0.18 -13.55 -27.57
C ILE A 715 0.51 -12.57 -28.70
N THR A 716 -0.11 -11.38 -28.66
CA THR A 716 0.29 -10.25 -29.53
C THR A 716 1.25 -9.32 -28.80
N LEU A 717 2.47 -9.12 -29.31
CA LEU A 717 3.37 -8.04 -28.90
C LEU A 717 3.18 -6.84 -29.83
N ASP A 718 2.76 -5.71 -29.27
CA ASP A 718 2.67 -4.44 -30.00
C ASP A 718 3.99 -3.66 -29.88
N GLY A 719 4.80 -3.76 -30.95
CA GLY A 719 6.04 -3.02 -31.14
C GLY A 719 5.85 -1.70 -31.89
N ALA A 720 4.63 -1.34 -32.29
CA ALA A 720 4.38 -0.10 -33.03
C ALA A 720 4.63 1.18 -32.20
N THR A 721 4.91 1.03 -30.92
CA THR A 721 5.04 2.12 -29.94
C THR A 721 6.47 2.47 -29.55
N SER A 722 7.47 1.61 -29.80
CA SER A 722 8.87 1.82 -29.42
C SER A 722 9.83 0.89 -30.18
N ASN A 723 11.07 1.33 -30.37
CA ASN A 723 12.16 0.49 -30.86
C ASN A 723 12.52 -0.61 -29.84
N ILE A 724 13.06 -1.74 -30.30
CA ILE A 724 13.41 -2.87 -29.46
C ILE A 724 14.88 -3.25 -29.70
N LYS A 725 15.62 -3.58 -28.65
CA LYS A 725 16.96 -4.18 -28.71
C LYS A 725 16.97 -5.50 -27.93
N VAL A 726 17.38 -6.57 -28.58
CA VAL A 726 17.51 -7.91 -27.98
C VAL A 726 18.97 -8.37 -28.08
N GLN A 727 19.53 -8.83 -26.96
CA GLN A 727 20.93 -9.26 -26.86
C GLN A 727 21.15 -10.77 -26.75
N GLY A 728 20.08 -11.54 -26.58
CA GLY A 728 20.03 -12.99 -26.77
C GLY A 728 19.10 -13.33 -27.94
N ASP A 729 18.27 -14.37 -27.76
CA ASP A 729 17.39 -14.89 -28.81
C ASP A 729 16.07 -14.13 -28.90
N TRP A 730 15.56 -14.00 -30.13
CA TRP A 730 14.17 -13.65 -30.39
C TRP A 730 13.39 -14.94 -30.66
N ILE A 731 12.48 -15.30 -29.75
CA ILE A 731 11.70 -16.54 -29.85
C ILE A 731 10.22 -16.18 -29.93
N ASN A 732 9.61 -16.36 -31.10
CA ASN A 732 8.17 -16.25 -31.27
C ASN A 732 7.52 -17.63 -31.45
N ASP A 733 6.87 -18.10 -30.39
CA ASP A 733 6.12 -19.35 -30.38
C ASP A 733 4.61 -19.08 -30.53
N ALA A 734 4.11 -19.17 -31.77
CA ALA A 734 2.71 -18.98 -32.13
C ALA A 734 2.09 -17.60 -31.76
N GLY A 735 2.92 -16.58 -31.50
CA GLY A 735 2.49 -15.21 -31.24
C GLY A 735 2.38 -14.34 -32.50
N THR A 736 2.00 -13.08 -32.33
CA THR A 736 1.95 -12.07 -33.40
C THR A 736 2.75 -10.84 -32.97
N PHE A 737 3.67 -10.38 -33.83
CA PHE A 737 4.38 -9.13 -33.61
C PHE A 737 3.82 -8.03 -34.50
N VAL A 738 3.35 -6.93 -33.90
CA VAL A 738 2.89 -5.75 -34.64
C VAL A 738 4.07 -4.80 -34.81
N THR A 739 4.54 -4.65 -36.05
CA THR A 739 5.78 -3.95 -36.39
C THR A 739 5.68 -2.43 -36.30
N GLY A 740 4.55 -1.86 -36.75
CA GLY A 740 4.42 -0.41 -36.92
C GLY A 740 5.50 0.15 -37.85
N THR A 741 6.22 1.17 -37.39
CA THR A 741 7.35 1.81 -38.11
C THR A 741 8.63 1.88 -37.28
N ASN A 742 8.75 1.04 -36.23
CA ASN A 742 9.90 1.06 -35.32
C ASN A 742 10.89 -0.04 -35.68
N SER A 743 12.14 0.14 -35.24
CA SER A 743 13.22 -0.80 -35.52
C SER A 743 13.37 -1.87 -34.43
N LEU A 744 13.75 -3.07 -34.87
CA LEU A 744 14.29 -4.13 -34.03
C LEU A 744 15.81 -4.21 -34.23
N GLU A 745 16.58 -4.11 -33.15
CA GLU A 745 18.01 -4.37 -33.12
C GLU A 745 18.27 -5.75 -32.49
N MET A 746 18.74 -6.71 -33.28
CA MET A 746 19.35 -7.93 -32.79
C MET A 746 20.85 -7.67 -32.59
N ASN A 747 21.26 -7.49 -31.34
CA ASN A 747 22.63 -7.17 -30.99
C ASN A 747 23.30 -8.40 -30.37
N SER A 748 24.25 -9.06 -31.02
CA SER A 748 25.00 -10.16 -30.37
C SER A 748 26.33 -9.62 -29.83
N PRO A 749 26.42 -9.20 -28.55
CA PRO A 749 27.61 -8.50 -28.03
C PRO A 749 28.80 -9.42 -27.76
N ILE A 750 28.64 -10.75 -27.83
CA ILE A 750 29.66 -11.72 -27.44
C ILE A 750 30.09 -12.51 -28.68
N ALA A 751 31.34 -12.29 -29.11
CA ALA A 751 31.93 -12.88 -30.33
C ALA A 751 31.86 -14.42 -30.45
N THR A 752 31.64 -15.14 -29.34
CA THR A 752 31.59 -16.61 -29.32
C THR A 752 30.18 -17.19 -29.25
N LEU A 753 29.14 -16.35 -29.19
CA LEU A 753 27.75 -16.78 -29.09
C LEU A 753 27.00 -16.56 -30.40
N TYR A 754 25.96 -17.37 -30.57
CA TYR A 754 24.94 -17.21 -31.60
C TYR A 754 23.68 -16.68 -30.92
N ASN A 755 23.00 -15.76 -31.59
CA ASN A 755 21.67 -15.31 -31.22
C ASN A 755 20.72 -15.67 -32.37
N ASP A 756 19.64 -16.35 -32.05
CA ASP A 756 18.69 -16.83 -33.06
C ASP A 756 17.44 -15.95 -33.15
N ILE A 757 16.93 -15.77 -34.37
CA ILE A 757 15.55 -15.33 -34.63
C ILE A 757 14.75 -16.58 -35.01
N ASN A 758 13.93 -17.05 -34.08
CA ASN A 758 13.19 -18.31 -34.15
C ASN A 758 11.66 -18.11 -34.19
N ILE A 759 10.98 -18.84 -35.06
CA ILE A 759 9.54 -18.80 -35.34
C ILE A 759 8.96 -20.22 -35.33
N LEU A 760 8.68 -20.74 -34.15
CA LEU A 760 8.52 -22.19 -33.98
C LEU A 760 7.19 -22.77 -34.51
N ASN A 761 6.12 -21.98 -34.66
CA ASN A 761 4.76 -22.49 -34.91
C ASN A 761 3.93 -21.67 -35.93
N GLY A 762 4.54 -21.28 -37.06
CA GLY A 762 3.81 -20.72 -38.22
C GLY A 762 3.28 -19.29 -38.05
N ALA A 763 3.76 -18.57 -37.04
CA ALA A 763 3.61 -17.12 -36.94
C ALA A 763 4.37 -16.43 -38.09
N SER A 764 3.93 -15.27 -38.59
CA SER A 764 4.81 -14.39 -39.35
C SER A 764 5.56 -13.48 -38.36
N ASN A 765 6.89 -13.48 -38.40
CA ASN A 765 7.65 -12.34 -37.89
C ASN A 765 7.88 -11.42 -39.07
N GLU A 766 7.08 -10.37 -39.08
CA GLU A 766 7.33 -9.21 -39.90
C GLU A 766 8.18 -8.27 -39.05
N PHE A 767 9.11 -7.54 -39.66
CA PHE A 767 9.83 -6.44 -39.04
C PHE A 767 9.65 -5.20 -39.93
N TYR A 768 9.65 -4.00 -39.36
CA TYR A 768 9.69 -2.80 -40.20
C TYR A 768 11.13 -2.54 -40.63
N ASP A 769 11.97 -2.14 -39.68
CA ASP A 769 13.43 -2.12 -39.85
C ASP A 769 14.07 -3.20 -38.98
N LEU A 770 15.05 -3.93 -39.53
CA LEU A 770 15.85 -4.90 -38.80
C LEU A 770 17.32 -4.48 -38.81
N MET A 771 17.89 -4.25 -37.63
CA MET A 771 19.30 -3.95 -37.45
C MET A 771 20.01 -5.14 -36.79
N ILE A 772 21.08 -5.61 -37.39
CA ILE A 772 21.96 -6.64 -36.86
C ILE A 772 23.27 -5.99 -36.44
N SER A 773 23.64 -6.11 -35.16
CA SER A 773 24.84 -5.44 -34.61
C SER A 773 25.61 -6.33 -33.64
N GLY A 774 26.87 -5.96 -33.37
CA GLY A 774 27.71 -6.61 -32.34
C GLY A 774 28.63 -7.73 -32.86
N ASP A 775 29.59 -8.10 -32.01
CA ASP A 775 30.73 -8.96 -32.39
C ASP A 775 30.37 -10.43 -32.67
N GLY A 776 29.22 -10.92 -32.16
CA GLY A 776 28.75 -12.29 -32.31
C GLY A 776 28.07 -12.57 -33.65
N ILE A 777 27.30 -13.67 -33.72
CA ILE A 777 26.58 -14.08 -34.92
C ILE A 777 25.08 -14.01 -34.64
N VAL A 778 24.31 -13.33 -35.50
CA VAL A 778 22.85 -13.43 -35.51
C VAL A 778 22.42 -14.36 -36.63
N ARG A 779 21.54 -15.31 -36.30
CA ARG A 779 21.12 -16.39 -37.19
C ARG A 779 19.62 -16.44 -37.32
N THR A 780 19.10 -16.73 -38.51
CA THR A 780 17.65 -16.96 -38.70
C THR A 780 17.39 -18.42 -39.03
N ASP A 781 16.67 -19.12 -38.17
CA ASP A 781 16.24 -20.51 -38.41
C ASP A 781 14.88 -20.59 -39.12
N ASP A 782 14.24 -19.45 -39.41
CA ASP A 782 12.97 -19.36 -40.13
C ASP A 782 12.96 -18.25 -41.21
N ASN A 783 11.90 -18.22 -42.01
CA ASN A 783 11.67 -17.17 -42.99
C ASN A 783 11.31 -15.84 -42.30
N ILE A 784 11.87 -14.73 -42.78
CA ILE A 784 11.60 -13.40 -42.23
C ILE A 784 11.17 -12.41 -43.33
N LEU A 785 10.25 -11.51 -42.96
CA LEU A 785 9.77 -10.42 -43.81
C LEU A 785 10.18 -9.09 -43.19
N ILE A 786 10.78 -8.21 -43.98
CA ILE A 786 11.21 -6.86 -43.59
C ILE A 786 10.49 -5.86 -44.49
N ASN A 787 9.63 -5.03 -43.90
CA ASN A 787 8.76 -4.09 -44.59
C ASN A 787 9.47 -2.79 -45.01
N ASN A 788 10.67 -2.54 -44.50
CA ASN A 788 11.56 -1.45 -44.91
C ASN A 788 13.00 -1.99 -44.98
N ASP A 789 13.94 -1.52 -44.16
CA ASP A 789 15.37 -1.75 -44.38
C ASP A 789 15.96 -2.85 -43.48
N ILE A 790 16.96 -3.56 -43.99
CA ILE A 790 17.91 -4.34 -43.17
C ILE A 790 19.26 -3.61 -43.10
N ALA A 791 19.77 -3.43 -41.89
CA ALA A 791 21.08 -2.83 -41.64
C ALA A 791 21.98 -3.78 -40.85
N LEU A 792 23.19 -4.02 -41.33
CA LEU A 792 24.22 -4.79 -40.66
C LEU A 792 25.34 -3.82 -40.26
N ASP A 793 25.54 -3.58 -38.96
CA ASP A 793 26.56 -2.68 -38.43
C ASP A 793 27.62 -3.48 -37.67
N SER A 794 28.79 -3.63 -38.29
CA SER A 794 29.97 -4.30 -37.72
C SER A 794 29.63 -5.67 -37.12
N SER A 795 28.82 -6.46 -37.84
CA SER A 795 28.17 -7.68 -37.33
C SER A 795 28.32 -8.88 -38.25
N ASN A 796 27.98 -10.07 -37.75
CA ASN A 796 27.94 -11.29 -38.54
C ASN A 796 26.49 -11.80 -38.63
N PHE A 797 25.99 -11.99 -39.85
CA PHE A 797 24.62 -12.45 -40.10
C PHE A 797 24.60 -13.76 -40.89
N GLU A 798 23.90 -14.78 -40.39
CA GLU A 798 23.81 -16.11 -40.99
C GLU A 798 22.35 -16.51 -41.30
N LEU A 799 22.10 -17.02 -42.50
CA LEU A 799 20.81 -17.62 -42.86
C LEU A 799 20.95 -19.13 -43.01
N VAL A 800 20.06 -19.92 -42.38
CA VAL A 800 20.15 -21.39 -42.36
C VAL A 800 19.11 -22.06 -43.27
N ALA A 801 19.31 -21.97 -44.58
CA ALA A 801 18.42 -22.53 -45.61
C ALA A 801 16.99 -21.93 -45.62
N ASN A 802 16.88 -20.63 -45.29
CA ASN A 802 15.62 -19.91 -45.18
C ASN A 802 15.47 -18.80 -46.24
N THR A 803 14.32 -18.13 -46.24
CA THR A 803 14.04 -17.00 -47.12
C THR A 803 13.93 -15.71 -46.33
N ILE A 804 14.67 -14.68 -46.74
CA ILE A 804 14.49 -13.30 -46.27
C ILE A 804 13.89 -12.46 -47.39
N SER A 805 12.78 -11.78 -47.11
CA SER A 805 12.11 -10.87 -48.04
C SER A 805 12.21 -9.43 -47.54
N ILE A 806 12.67 -8.52 -48.40
CA ILE A 806 13.03 -7.14 -48.03
C ILE A 806 12.28 -6.17 -48.96
N TYR A 807 11.56 -5.22 -48.38
CA TYR A 807 10.81 -4.20 -49.12
C TYR A 807 11.60 -2.90 -49.34
N GLY A 808 12.63 -2.65 -48.53
CA GLY A 808 13.54 -1.52 -48.64
C GLY A 808 14.97 -1.96 -48.98
N ASP A 809 15.95 -1.37 -48.30
CA ASP A 809 17.37 -1.48 -48.63
C ASP A 809 18.11 -2.55 -47.83
N TRP A 810 19.23 -3.02 -48.39
CA TRP A 810 20.24 -3.80 -47.68
C TRP A 810 21.48 -2.93 -47.44
N LEU A 811 21.75 -2.64 -46.17
CA LEU A 811 22.83 -1.74 -45.76
C LEU A 811 23.88 -2.50 -44.94
N GLY A 812 24.98 -2.91 -45.57
CA GLY A 812 26.07 -3.65 -44.93
C GLY A 812 27.31 -2.80 -44.64
N ASP A 813 27.46 -2.33 -43.41
CA ASP A 813 28.64 -1.57 -42.97
C ASP A 813 29.56 -2.46 -42.12
N TYR A 814 30.81 -2.68 -42.56
CA TYR A 814 31.82 -3.47 -41.87
C TYR A 814 31.38 -4.87 -41.39
N SER A 815 30.40 -5.49 -42.07
CA SER A 815 29.75 -6.73 -41.66
C SER A 815 30.13 -7.95 -42.51
N THR A 816 29.81 -9.16 -42.00
CA THR A 816 29.86 -10.41 -42.77
C THR A 816 28.46 -11.01 -42.91
N PHE A 817 28.23 -11.66 -44.05
CA PHE A 817 26.97 -12.32 -44.37
C PHE A 817 27.23 -13.71 -44.93
N GLU A 818 26.59 -14.72 -44.32
CA GLU A 818 26.69 -16.13 -44.71
C GLU A 818 25.32 -16.65 -45.13
N ALA A 819 25.13 -16.88 -46.43
CA ALA A 819 23.84 -17.25 -47.00
C ALA A 819 23.49 -18.75 -46.87
N ALA A 820 24.47 -19.63 -46.63
CA ALA A 820 24.32 -21.09 -46.70
C ALA A 820 23.56 -21.55 -47.96
N THR A 821 22.34 -22.13 -47.83
CA THR A 821 21.50 -22.50 -48.99
C THR A 821 20.24 -21.64 -49.13
N SER A 822 20.27 -20.44 -48.54
CA SER A 822 19.13 -19.54 -48.35
C SER A 822 18.79 -18.72 -49.60
N THR A 823 17.65 -18.04 -49.56
CA THR A 823 17.17 -17.14 -50.62
C THR A 823 16.95 -15.74 -50.09
N VAL A 824 17.57 -14.74 -50.72
CA VAL A 824 17.31 -13.32 -50.46
C VAL A 824 16.40 -12.78 -51.55
N ILE A 825 15.31 -12.11 -51.16
CA ILE A 825 14.33 -11.54 -52.08
C ILE A 825 14.20 -10.04 -51.83
N PHE A 826 14.56 -9.22 -52.81
CA PHE A 826 14.12 -7.82 -52.86
C PHE A 826 12.73 -7.79 -53.50
N THR A 827 11.74 -7.27 -52.78
CA THR A 827 10.33 -7.31 -53.15
C THR A 827 9.62 -6.01 -52.79
N GLY A 828 8.31 -5.93 -53.06
CA GLY A 828 7.47 -4.80 -52.69
C GLY A 828 7.20 -3.83 -53.85
N ASP A 829 6.62 -2.68 -53.50
CA ASP A 829 6.23 -1.64 -54.45
C ASP A 829 7.35 -0.61 -54.73
N ALA A 830 8.48 -0.69 -54.02
CA ALA A 830 9.63 0.18 -54.26
C ALA A 830 10.18 -0.03 -55.68
N THR A 831 10.47 1.07 -56.38
CA THR A 831 11.06 1.02 -57.72
C THR A 831 12.58 0.82 -57.68
N GLU A 832 13.18 1.15 -56.54
CA GLU A 832 14.62 1.23 -56.33
C GLU A 832 14.95 0.70 -54.93
N HIS A 833 15.94 -0.18 -54.86
CA HIS A 833 16.55 -0.65 -53.61
C HIS A 833 18.05 -0.36 -53.68
N THR A 834 18.64 -0.05 -52.53
CA THR A 834 20.08 0.05 -52.36
C THR A 834 20.61 -1.26 -51.78
N LEU A 835 21.70 -1.76 -52.36
CA LEU A 835 22.53 -2.81 -51.80
C LEU A 835 23.92 -2.22 -51.56
N SER A 836 24.23 -1.90 -50.31
CA SER A 836 25.56 -1.42 -49.94
C SER A 836 26.31 -2.46 -49.11
N HIS A 837 27.61 -2.63 -49.41
CA HIS A 837 28.47 -3.53 -48.65
C HIS A 837 29.95 -3.13 -48.75
N ASN A 838 30.53 -2.62 -47.67
CA ASN A 838 31.84 -1.95 -47.72
C ASN A 838 33.00 -2.74 -47.05
N TYR A 839 32.85 -4.02 -46.70
CA TYR A 839 33.88 -4.80 -45.98
C TYR A 839 34.57 -5.94 -46.74
N ASN A 840 33.80 -6.74 -47.46
CA ASN A 840 34.28 -7.85 -48.27
C ASN A 840 33.34 -8.00 -49.48
N ASP A 841 33.46 -9.08 -50.23
CA ASP A 841 32.45 -9.44 -51.20
C ASP A 841 31.18 -9.87 -50.47
N ILE A 842 30.00 -9.53 -51.02
CA ILE A 842 28.74 -10.06 -50.50
C ILE A 842 28.34 -11.29 -51.32
N SER A 843 28.13 -12.42 -50.63
CA SER A 843 27.76 -13.69 -51.25
C SER A 843 26.31 -14.05 -50.95
N PHE A 844 25.54 -14.31 -51.99
CA PHE A 844 24.19 -14.86 -51.92
C PHE A 844 24.17 -16.27 -52.51
N TYR A 845 23.43 -17.18 -51.89
CA TYR A 845 23.20 -18.49 -52.49
C TYR A 845 22.15 -18.42 -53.61
N ASN A 846 20.93 -18.02 -53.26
CA ASN A 846 19.92 -17.59 -54.23
C ASN A 846 19.56 -16.10 -54.01
N LEU A 847 19.45 -15.34 -55.10
CA LEU A 847 18.97 -13.96 -55.08
C LEU A 847 17.77 -13.81 -56.02
N GLN A 848 16.69 -13.21 -55.55
CA GLN A 848 15.53 -12.89 -56.35
C GLN A 848 15.21 -11.40 -56.22
N ILE A 849 14.80 -10.80 -57.33
CA ILE A 849 14.24 -9.46 -57.36
C ILE A 849 12.86 -9.59 -57.98
N ASP A 850 11.83 -9.51 -57.15
CA ASP A 850 10.44 -9.78 -57.51
C ASP A 850 9.59 -8.55 -57.22
N ARG A 851 9.16 -7.86 -58.28
CA ARG A 851 8.34 -6.67 -58.12
C ARG A 851 6.86 -7.02 -58.21
N HIS A 852 6.13 -6.78 -57.13
CA HIS A 852 4.75 -7.23 -56.97
C HIS A 852 3.73 -6.10 -57.11
N SER A 853 3.44 -5.59 -58.32
CA SER A 853 2.10 -5.03 -58.62
C SER A 853 1.86 -4.47 -60.04
N ASP A 854 2.83 -3.87 -60.73
CA ASP A 854 2.54 -3.04 -61.93
C ASP A 854 3.44 -3.27 -63.16
N ASN A 855 4.21 -4.36 -63.22
CA ASN A 855 4.92 -4.80 -64.43
C ASN A 855 5.93 -3.75 -64.97
N THR A 856 6.43 -2.83 -64.13
CA THR A 856 7.61 -1.97 -64.45
C THR A 856 8.89 -2.62 -63.90
N LYS A 857 10.05 -2.20 -64.42
CA LYS A 857 11.34 -2.72 -63.95
C LYS A 857 11.65 -2.23 -62.54
N GLY A 858 12.09 -3.14 -61.67
CA GLY A 858 12.73 -2.79 -60.39
C GLY A 858 14.22 -2.57 -60.57
N TYR A 859 14.84 -1.80 -59.69
CA TYR A 859 16.26 -1.51 -59.70
C TYR A 859 16.90 -1.88 -58.36
N VAL A 860 18.03 -2.57 -58.39
CA VAL A 860 18.93 -2.73 -57.23
C VAL A 860 20.23 -2.00 -57.54
N TYR A 861 20.54 -0.98 -56.77
CA TYR A 861 21.74 -0.16 -56.88
C TYR A 861 22.83 -0.74 -55.97
N ALA A 862 23.87 -1.32 -56.55
CA ALA A 862 25.04 -1.76 -55.81
C ALA A 862 25.95 -0.55 -55.56
N GLU A 863 25.90 0.01 -54.35
CA GLU A 863 26.61 1.25 -53.97
C GLU A 863 27.62 1.00 -52.83
N ASP A 864 28.59 1.90 -52.67
CA ASP A 864 29.57 1.88 -51.57
C ASP A 864 30.42 0.60 -51.40
N PHE A 865 30.65 -0.15 -52.47
CA PHE A 865 31.63 -1.23 -52.50
C PHE A 865 33.06 -0.69 -52.55
N GLU A 866 33.99 -1.25 -51.75
CA GLU A 866 35.42 -0.96 -51.94
C GLU A 866 35.92 -1.50 -53.30
N ALA A 867 36.98 -0.89 -53.82
CA ALA A 867 37.55 -1.25 -55.12
C ALA A 867 37.85 -2.76 -55.23
N ASN A 868 37.38 -3.39 -56.32
CA ASN A 868 37.46 -4.83 -56.59
C ASN A 868 36.64 -5.74 -55.67
N ARG A 869 35.64 -5.21 -54.96
CA ARG A 869 34.62 -6.02 -54.29
C ARG A 869 33.31 -5.99 -55.05
N GLY A 870 32.48 -7.01 -54.89
CA GLY A 870 31.19 -7.09 -55.58
C GLY A 870 30.24 -8.14 -55.03
N ILE A 871 29.25 -8.46 -55.85
CA ILE A 871 28.13 -9.37 -55.52
C ILE A 871 28.43 -10.75 -56.11
N TYR A 872 28.39 -11.79 -55.30
CA TYR A 872 28.61 -13.17 -55.71
C TYR A 872 27.32 -13.96 -55.56
N ILE A 873 26.93 -14.66 -56.63
CA ILE A 873 25.76 -15.55 -56.63
C ILE A 873 26.24 -16.98 -56.84
N GLU A 874 26.09 -17.81 -55.81
CA GLU A 874 26.59 -19.19 -55.83
C GLU A 874 25.69 -20.14 -56.62
N ASN A 875 24.36 -19.97 -56.58
CA ASN A 875 23.42 -20.93 -57.17
C ASN A 875 22.47 -20.31 -58.20
N ASN A 876 21.53 -19.46 -57.81
CA ASN A 876 20.58 -18.90 -58.78
C ASN A 876 20.30 -17.43 -58.55
N ILE A 877 20.19 -16.68 -59.65
CA ILE A 877 19.62 -15.34 -59.65
C ILE A 877 18.34 -15.30 -60.50
N ASN A 878 17.25 -14.78 -59.93
CA ASN A 878 16.01 -14.51 -60.66
C ASN A 878 15.77 -13.00 -60.71
N LEU A 879 15.81 -12.42 -61.90
CA LEU A 879 15.69 -10.98 -62.08
C LEU A 879 14.26 -10.52 -62.35
N ASP A 880 13.28 -11.39 -62.62
CA ASP A 880 11.86 -11.09 -62.92
C ASP A 880 11.52 -9.70 -63.54
N GLY A 881 12.25 -9.28 -64.58
CA GLY A 881 12.08 -7.98 -65.25
C GLY A 881 12.89 -6.80 -64.70
N SER A 882 13.58 -6.99 -63.57
CA SER A 882 14.37 -6.02 -62.80
C SER A 882 15.85 -5.95 -63.22
N VAL A 883 16.50 -4.87 -62.83
CA VAL A 883 17.89 -4.54 -63.20
C VAL A 883 18.75 -4.46 -61.95
N ILE A 884 19.93 -5.10 -61.97
CA ILE A 884 20.97 -4.85 -60.96
C ILE A 884 22.03 -3.95 -61.59
N LYS A 885 22.25 -2.79 -60.98
CA LYS A 885 23.25 -1.83 -61.42
C LYS A 885 24.54 -2.03 -60.62
N THR A 886 25.62 -2.36 -61.31
CA THR A 886 26.94 -2.68 -60.73
C THR A 886 28.04 -1.70 -61.17
N LEU A 887 27.70 -0.43 -61.44
CA LEU A 887 28.68 0.57 -61.87
C LEU A 887 29.72 0.82 -60.77
N GLY A 888 31.00 0.59 -61.06
CA GLY A 888 32.09 0.68 -60.07
C GLY A 888 32.34 -0.60 -59.25
N THR A 889 31.51 -1.63 -59.43
CA THR A 889 31.63 -2.96 -58.81
C THR A 889 31.40 -4.05 -59.89
N PHE A 890 31.02 -5.27 -59.52
CA PHE A 890 30.68 -6.36 -60.43
C PHE A 890 29.69 -7.34 -59.80
N LEU A 891 28.99 -8.10 -60.65
CA LEU A 891 28.28 -9.30 -60.24
C LEU A 891 28.99 -10.54 -60.78
N GLN A 892 29.33 -11.49 -59.92
CA GLN A 892 29.83 -12.81 -60.31
C GLN A 892 28.72 -13.86 -60.15
N LEU A 893 28.58 -14.72 -61.15
CA LEU A 893 27.59 -15.80 -61.14
C LEU A 893 28.26 -17.15 -61.41
N ASP A 894 28.12 -18.07 -60.47
CA ASP A 894 28.60 -19.46 -60.59
C ASP A 894 27.50 -20.41 -61.10
N GLY A 895 26.23 -20.08 -60.85
CA GLY A 895 25.09 -20.89 -61.26
C GLY A 895 24.25 -20.27 -62.39
N THR A 896 22.92 -20.27 -62.25
CA THR A 896 22.01 -19.89 -63.36
C THR A 896 21.29 -18.57 -63.16
N ILE A 897 21.01 -17.89 -64.27
CA ILE A 897 20.23 -16.66 -64.31
C ILE A 897 18.88 -16.92 -64.99
N THR A 898 17.81 -16.56 -64.29
CA THR A 898 16.44 -16.62 -64.79
C THR A 898 15.93 -15.21 -65.01
N ARG A 899 15.34 -14.98 -66.19
CA ARG A 899 14.83 -13.66 -66.62
C ARG A 899 13.32 -13.74 -66.88
N ASN A 900 12.57 -14.09 -65.84
CA ASN A 900 11.10 -14.13 -65.90
C ASN A 900 10.50 -12.72 -66.13
N GLY A 901 9.20 -12.65 -66.39
CA GLY A 901 8.48 -11.38 -66.56
C GLY A 901 8.40 -10.89 -68.02
N THR A 902 7.56 -9.87 -68.25
CA THR A 902 7.22 -9.36 -69.61
C THR A 902 8.44 -8.77 -70.35
N TYR A 903 9.39 -8.19 -69.62
CA TYR A 903 10.54 -7.46 -70.18
C TYR A 903 11.88 -8.19 -70.01
N GLY A 904 11.97 -9.19 -69.13
CA GLY A 904 13.21 -9.90 -68.76
C GLY A 904 14.27 -8.99 -68.11
N GLY A 905 14.73 -9.32 -66.90
CA GLY A 905 15.71 -8.49 -66.15
C GLY A 905 17.16 -8.60 -66.64
N HIS A 906 18.09 -7.72 -66.24
CA HIS A 906 19.50 -7.77 -66.68
C HIS A 906 20.48 -7.08 -65.72
N ILE A 907 21.79 -7.25 -65.95
CA ILE A 907 22.84 -6.56 -65.19
C ILE A 907 23.29 -5.31 -65.96
N TRP A 908 23.31 -4.15 -65.31
CA TRP A 908 23.84 -2.89 -65.85
C TRP A 908 25.18 -2.57 -65.19
N GLY A 909 26.27 -2.90 -65.90
CA GLY A 909 27.63 -2.73 -65.41
C GLY A 909 28.48 -3.96 -65.70
N ALA A 910 29.40 -4.31 -64.80
CA ALA A 910 30.28 -5.46 -64.95
C ALA A 910 29.64 -6.75 -64.44
N MET A 911 29.77 -7.82 -65.23
CA MET A 911 29.39 -9.20 -64.88
C MET A 911 30.59 -10.15 -65.10
N ARG A 912 30.75 -11.13 -64.20
CA ARG A 912 31.78 -12.17 -64.23
C ARG A 912 31.15 -13.55 -64.27
N LYS A 913 31.68 -14.43 -65.12
CA LYS A 913 31.29 -15.84 -65.21
C LYS A 913 32.54 -16.70 -65.42
N GLU A 914 32.54 -17.94 -64.92
CA GLU A 914 33.64 -18.88 -65.18
C GLU A 914 33.54 -19.43 -66.61
N VAL A 915 34.65 -19.34 -67.35
CA VAL A 915 34.78 -19.94 -68.68
C VAL A 915 35.68 -21.16 -68.58
N ALA A 916 35.19 -22.31 -69.04
CA ALA A 916 35.95 -23.55 -69.06
C ALA A 916 37.10 -23.54 -70.10
N ALA A 917 38.06 -24.45 -69.93
CA ALA A 917 39.07 -24.76 -70.95
C ALA A 917 38.47 -25.47 -72.17
N ASN A 918 39.16 -25.40 -73.32
CA ASN A 918 38.74 -25.89 -74.64
C ASN A 918 37.53 -25.13 -75.21
N ASP A 919 36.88 -25.69 -76.24
CA ASP A 919 35.75 -25.07 -76.93
C ASP A 919 34.56 -24.87 -75.98
N VAL A 920 34.01 -23.65 -75.97
CA VAL A 920 32.77 -23.30 -75.25
C VAL A 920 31.92 -22.50 -76.22
N SER A 921 30.67 -22.90 -76.42
CA SER A 921 29.76 -22.22 -77.36
C SER A 921 28.51 -21.68 -76.68
N ASN A 922 27.91 -20.65 -77.27
CA ASN A 922 26.74 -19.91 -76.77
C ASN A 922 26.93 -19.39 -75.34
N PHE A 923 28.13 -18.90 -75.02
CA PHE A 923 28.45 -18.39 -73.69
C PHE A 923 27.99 -16.92 -73.56
N GLN A 924 26.77 -16.74 -73.07
CA GLN A 924 26.13 -15.42 -72.99
C GLN A 924 26.40 -14.72 -71.65
N PHE A 925 26.53 -13.39 -71.69
CA PHE A 925 26.42 -12.49 -70.54
C PHE A 925 25.12 -11.68 -70.61
N GLU A 926 24.33 -11.74 -69.54
CA GLU A 926 23.01 -11.11 -69.43
C GLU A 926 23.09 -9.62 -69.07
N LEU A 927 23.72 -8.84 -69.95
CA LEU A 927 24.05 -7.44 -69.75
C LEU A 927 23.03 -6.46 -70.39
N GLY A 928 23.07 -5.22 -69.93
CA GLY A 928 22.27 -4.11 -70.45
C GLY A 928 22.78 -2.74 -70.01
N SER A 929 22.04 -1.70 -70.38
CA SER A 929 22.23 -0.34 -69.83
C SER A 929 20.86 0.33 -69.69
N ALA A 930 20.61 0.96 -68.53
CA ALA A 930 19.30 1.43 -68.12
C ALA A 930 18.24 0.32 -68.32
N ASP A 931 17.12 0.63 -68.98
CA ASP A 931 16.05 -0.31 -69.29
C ASP A 931 16.37 -1.29 -70.43
N ASN A 932 17.48 -1.13 -71.16
CA ASN A 932 17.74 -1.90 -72.38
C ASN A 932 18.58 -3.15 -72.11
N TYR A 933 18.03 -4.32 -72.44
CA TYR A 933 18.75 -5.59 -72.44
C TYR A 933 19.55 -5.74 -73.73
N THR A 934 20.88 -5.83 -73.60
CA THR A 934 21.83 -5.84 -74.72
C THR A 934 22.92 -6.88 -74.42
N PRO A 935 22.57 -8.18 -74.49
CA PRO A 935 23.48 -9.26 -74.14
C PRO A 935 24.63 -9.33 -75.13
N ILE A 936 25.69 -10.00 -74.67
CA ILE A 936 26.86 -10.29 -75.48
C ILE A 936 27.20 -11.77 -75.33
N GLU A 937 27.39 -12.44 -76.46
CA GLU A 937 27.61 -13.88 -76.55
C GLU A 937 29.01 -14.17 -77.08
N PHE A 938 29.63 -15.21 -76.53
CA PHE A 938 30.95 -15.67 -76.94
C PHE A 938 30.92 -17.14 -77.38
N ASP A 939 31.62 -17.41 -78.48
CA ASP A 939 32.04 -18.76 -78.86
C ASP A 939 33.57 -18.83 -78.77
N PHE A 940 34.09 -19.56 -77.79
CA PHE A 940 35.52 -19.81 -77.66
C PHE A 940 35.89 -21.02 -78.52
N ASN A 941 36.75 -20.84 -79.52
CA ASN A 941 37.11 -21.89 -80.48
C ASN A 941 38.59 -22.30 -80.35
N GLY A 942 38.84 -23.60 -80.28
CA GLY A 942 40.14 -24.24 -80.15
C GLY A 942 40.35 -25.03 -78.84
N THR A 943 41.24 -26.01 -78.90
CA THR A 943 41.66 -26.81 -77.72
C THR A 943 42.71 -26.07 -76.87
N GLY A 944 42.65 -26.20 -75.54
CA GLY A 944 43.62 -25.59 -74.61
C GLY A 944 43.02 -24.47 -73.75
N GLY A 945 43.87 -23.51 -73.32
CA GLY A 945 43.50 -22.47 -72.36
C GLY A 945 43.44 -22.96 -70.91
N ILE A 946 43.14 -22.06 -69.97
CA ILE A 946 42.94 -22.39 -68.55
C ILE A 946 41.56 -21.84 -68.13
N THR A 947 40.81 -22.66 -67.39
CA THR A 947 39.54 -22.25 -66.77
C THR A 947 39.74 -21.06 -65.83
N GLY A 948 38.81 -20.12 -65.85
CA GLY A 948 38.80 -19.02 -64.89
C GLY A 948 37.72 -17.99 -65.22
N LEU A 949 37.62 -16.98 -64.35
CA LEU A 949 36.65 -15.88 -64.49
C LEU A 949 36.95 -15.01 -65.70
N PHE A 950 35.90 -14.69 -66.45
CA PHE A 950 35.89 -13.78 -67.58
C PHE A 950 34.90 -12.65 -67.28
N GLN A 951 35.30 -11.40 -67.52
CA GLN A 951 34.50 -10.23 -67.19
C GLN A 951 34.08 -9.49 -68.45
N VAL A 952 32.80 -9.11 -68.48
CA VAL A 952 32.29 -8.18 -69.47
C VAL A 952 31.51 -7.08 -68.77
N GLU A 953 31.79 -5.85 -69.16
CA GLU A 953 31.13 -4.66 -68.67
C GLU A 953 30.44 -3.95 -69.83
N SER A 954 29.13 -3.73 -69.72
CA SER A 954 28.32 -3.03 -70.71
C SER A 954 27.98 -1.64 -70.20
N ASP A 955 28.24 -0.62 -71.02
CA ASP A 955 27.84 0.75 -70.71
C ASP A 955 27.46 1.55 -71.97
N THR A 956 26.78 2.67 -71.76
CA THR A 956 26.47 3.64 -72.80
C THR A 956 27.72 4.47 -73.12
N ILE A 957 27.93 4.82 -74.39
CA ILE A 957 28.97 5.80 -74.75
C ILE A 957 28.33 7.19 -74.68
N ASP A 958 28.71 7.98 -73.68
CA ASP A 958 28.21 9.34 -73.44
C ASP A 958 29.37 10.34 -73.26
N ASN A 959 29.07 11.58 -72.88
CA ASN A 959 30.08 12.62 -72.67
C ASN A 959 30.78 12.57 -71.29
N THR A 960 30.58 11.49 -70.54
CA THR A 960 31.19 11.26 -69.25
C THR A 960 32.49 10.45 -69.47
N PRO A 961 33.66 10.87 -68.96
CA PRO A 961 34.93 10.14 -69.12
C PRO A 961 35.02 8.81 -68.35
N THR A 962 33.92 8.09 -68.17
CA THR A 962 33.83 6.86 -67.39
C THR A 962 33.97 5.64 -68.31
N ILE A 963 35.11 4.94 -68.19
CA ILE A 963 35.46 3.64 -68.83
C ILE A 963 35.77 3.82 -70.34
N PRO A 964 36.82 3.17 -70.88
CA PRO A 964 37.89 3.83 -71.64
C PRO A 964 37.47 4.54 -72.95
N ILE A 965 36.23 4.35 -73.40
CA ILE A 965 35.64 5.00 -74.57
C ILE A 965 34.54 5.99 -74.14
N TYR A 966 34.61 7.24 -74.59
CA TYR A 966 33.62 8.29 -74.29
C TYR A 966 33.46 9.26 -75.48
N LEU A 967 32.41 10.07 -75.49
CA LEU A 967 32.23 11.19 -76.41
C LEU A 967 32.93 12.44 -75.88
N ASP A 968 33.76 13.07 -76.70
CA ASP A 968 34.31 14.38 -76.36
C ASP A 968 33.25 15.50 -76.45
N GLY A 969 33.64 16.75 -76.19
CA GLY A 969 32.75 17.91 -76.28
C GLY A 969 32.24 18.23 -77.69
N THR A 970 32.76 17.59 -78.73
CA THR A 970 32.31 17.69 -80.13
C THR A 970 31.44 16.51 -80.56
N GLY A 971 31.37 15.47 -79.72
CA GLY A 971 30.64 14.23 -79.98
C GLY A 971 31.48 13.19 -80.73
N GLU A 972 32.80 13.31 -80.77
CA GLU A 972 33.72 12.32 -81.35
C GLU A 972 34.11 11.25 -80.31
N ILE A 973 34.34 10.01 -80.74
CA ILE A 973 34.65 8.86 -79.87
C ILE A 973 36.12 8.87 -79.48
N GLN A 974 36.41 8.86 -78.18
CA GLN A 974 37.76 8.86 -77.60
C GLN A 974 38.17 7.47 -77.08
N PRO A 975 39.47 7.13 -76.98
CA PRO A 975 40.63 7.97 -77.32
C PRO A 975 40.85 8.08 -78.82
N GLU A 976 41.06 9.33 -79.27
CA GLU A 976 41.44 9.66 -80.65
C GLU A 976 42.69 8.90 -81.08
N ASN A 977 42.64 8.31 -82.28
CA ASN A 977 43.84 7.94 -83.01
C ASN A 977 43.75 8.51 -84.43
N THR A 978 44.91 8.72 -85.07
CA THR A 978 45.00 9.36 -86.39
C THR A 978 44.47 8.53 -87.57
N ASN A 979 43.84 7.38 -87.32
CA ASN A 979 43.32 6.43 -88.32
C ASN A 979 42.02 5.75 -87.84
N PHE A 980 41.09 6.49 -87.23
CA PHE A 980 39.80 5.93 -86.86
C PHE A 980 39.07 5.42 -88.12
N PRO A 981 38.67 4.12 -88.22
CA PRO A 981 38.26 3.54 -89.51
C PRO A 981 36.77 3.67 -89.84
N PHE A 982 35.98 4.36 -89.00
CA PHE A 982 34.53 4.52 -89.14
C PHE A 982 34.06 5.93 -88.76
N ASP A 983 32.90 6.35 -89.28
CA ASP A 983 32.24 7.61 -88.97
C ASP A 983 31.72 7.56 -87.53
N GLU A 984 32.40 8.31 -86.66
CA GLU A 984 32.10 8.38 -85.24
C GLU A 984 30.72 8.99 -84.96
N LEU A 985 30.19 9.81 -85.88
CA LEU A 985 28.86 10.39 -85.81
C LEU A 985 27.79 9.38 -86.24
N GLN A 986 28.14 8.32 -86.96
CA GLN A 986 27.25 7.22 -87.38
C GLN A 986 27.65 5.90 -86.71
N SER A 987 27.46 5.82 -85.39
CA SER A 987 27.91 4.72 -84.53
C SER A 987 26.78 4.12 -83.69
N VAL A 988 27.09 3.02 -82.98
CA VAL A 988 26.27 2.50 -81.89
C VAL A 988 26.81 3.08 -80.59
N LEU A 989 25.99 3.80 -79.82
CA LEU A 989 26.38 4.45 -78.56
C LEU A 989 26.45 3.46 -77.38
N ARG A 990 27.12 2.33 -77.59
CA ARG A 990 27.29 1.28 -76.59
C ARG A 990 28.69 0.68 -76.69
N GLN A 991 29.24 0.34 -75.54
CA GLN A 991 30.54 -0.32 -75.44
C GLN A 991 30.46 -1.57 -74.58
N TRP A 992 31.27 -2.58 -74.92
CA TRP A 992 31.47 -3.77 -74.10
C TRP A 992 32.95 -3.92 -73.80
N LYS A 993 33.34 -3.69 -72.55
CA LYS A 993 34.70 -3.88 -72.10
C LYS A 993 34.88 -5.33 -71.67
N ILE A 994 35.69 -6.04 -72.45
CA ILE A 994 36.00 -7.46 -72.27
C ILE A 994 37.37 -7.56 -71.59
N SER A 995 37.43 -8.22 -70.44
CA SER A 995 38.66 -8.27 -69.64
C SER A 995 38.74 -9.52 -68.77
N VAL A 996 39.95 -9.77 -68.25
CA VAL A 996 40.20 -10.82 -67.25
C VAL A 996 40.38 -10.13 -65.89
N PRO A 997 39.54 -10.45 -64.88
CA PRO A 997 39.74 -9.96 -63.52
C PRO A 997 41.13 -10.30 -63.00
N ILE A 998 41.72 -9.42 -62.19
CA ILE A 998 43.09 -9.60 -61.64
C ILE A 998 43.22 -10.91 -60.84
N SER A 999 42.15 -11.36 -60.19
CA SER A 999 42.09 -12.61 -59.41
C SER A 999 41.91 -13.88 -60.25
N SER A 1000 41.64 -13.75 -61.55
CA SER A 1000 41.31 -14.87 -62.43
C SER A 1000 42.55 -15.59 -62.96
N SER A 1001 42.50 -16.92 -63.00
CA SER A 1001 43.49 -17.77 -63.70
C SER A 1001 43.22 -17.90 -65.20
N PHE A 1002 42.17 -17.27 -65.72
CA PHE A 1002 41.77 -17.43 -67.11
C PHE A 1002 42.90 -17.03 -68.07
N THR A 1003 43.17 -17.90 -69.04
CA THR A 1003 43.94 -17.52 -70.23
C THR A 1003 43.27 -18.09 -71.47
N LEU A 1004 43.20 -17.26 -72.51
CA LEU A 1004 42.69 -17.68 -73.82
C LEU A 1004 43.56 -18.81 -74.40
N GLY A 1005 44.88 -18.76 -74.17
CA GLY A 1005 45.84 -19.73 -74.69
C GLY A 1005 46.01 -19.60 -76.21
N ALA A 1006 45.95 -20.72 -76.93
CA ALA A 1006 45.99 -20.77 -78.40
C ALA A 1006 44.60 -20.70 -79.04
N ARG A 1007 43.54 -20.47 -78.24
CA ARG A 1007 42.17 -20.30 -78.73
C ARG A 1007 41.99 -18.93 -79.37
N ASN A 1008 40.98 -18.80 -80.21
CA ASN A 1008 40.37 -17.52 -80.54
C ASN A 1008 38.92 -17.52 -80.01
N PHE A 1009 38.22 -16.41 -80.13
CA PHE A 1009 36.80 -16.33 -79.79
C PHE A 1009 36.03 -15.50 -80.80
N ASP A 1010 34.77 -15.86 -80.99
CA ASP A 1010 33.80 -15.07 -81.73
C ASP A 1010 32.94 -14.33 -80.71
N VAL A 1011 32.58 -13.10 -81.02
CA VAL A 1011 31.73 -12.28 -80.15
C VAL A 1011 30.53 -11.75 -80.92
N THR A 1012 29.33 -11.98 -80.40
CA THR A 1012 28.09 -11.42 -80.91
C THR A 1012 27.56 -10.39 -79.92
N ALA A 1013 27.65 -9.12 -80.29
CA ALA A 1013 27.14 -8.01 -79.50
C ALA A 1013 25.73 -7.64 -79.98
N THR A 1014 24.77 -7.60 -79.05
CA THR A 1014 23.37 -7.21 -79.31
C THR A 1014 23.14 -5.79 -78.81
N PHE A 1015 22.49 -4.92 -79.57
CA PHE A 1015 22.15 -3.53 -79.23
C PHE A 1015 20.70 -3.22 -79.64
N VAL A 1016 20.14 -2.13 -79.11
CA VAL A 1016 18.75 -1.74 -79.40
C VAL A 1016 18.68 -0.64 -80.46
N PRO A 1017 17.54 -0.45 -81.16
CA PRO A 1017 17.40 0.61 -82.15
C PRO A 1017 17.65 2.04 -81.62
N ALA A 1018 17.49 2.26 -80.31
CA ALA A 1018 17.80 3.54 -79.67
C ALA A 1018 19.31 3.82 -79.57
N ASP A 1019 20.16 2.80 -79.68
CA ASP A 1019 21.62 2.96 -79.62
C ASP A 1019 22.19 3.50 -80.95
N HIS A 1020 21.42 3.46 -82.05
CA HIS A 1020 21.86 3.98 -83.34
C HIS A 1020 21.97 5.51 -83.34
N ARG A 1021 23.16 6.01 -83.67
CA ARG A 1021 23.42 7.43 -83.80
C ARG A 1021 23.18 7.90 -85.25
N ASN A 1022 22.52 9.05 -85.41
CA ASN A 1022 22.37 9.77 -86.68
C ASN A 1022 21.96 8.93 -87.90
N SER A 1023 21.01 8.00 -87.73
CA SER A 1023 20.50 7.12 -88.81
C SER A 1023 21.57 6.25 -89.47
N ALA A 1024 22.57 5.80 -88.70
CA ALA A 1024 23.65 4.95 -89.20
C ALA A 1024 23.13 3.64 -89.84
N ASP A 1025 23.72 3.23 -90.96
CA ASP A 1025 23.31 2.03 -91.70
C ASP A 1025 24.02 0.78 -91.15
N PHE A 1026 23.25 -0.11 -90.52
CA PHE A 1026 23.79 -1.34 -89.93
C PHE A 1026 24.48 -2.27 -90.94
N ASN A 1027 24.19 -2.15 -92.24
CA ASN A 1027 24.88 -2.94 -93.27
C ASN A 1027 26.35 -2.54 -93.42
N LEU A 1028 26.70 -1.34 -92.98
CA LEU A 1028 28.04 -0.75 -93.04
C LEU A 1028 28.77 -0.80 -91.70
N TYR A 1029 28.18 -1.42 -90.67
CA TYR A 1029 28.82 -1.53 -89.35
C TYR A 1029 30.09 -2.36 -89.37
N SER A 1030 31.13 -1.83 -88.74
CA SER A 1030 32.36 -2.55 -88.43
C SER A 1030 32.55 -2.60 -86.92
N PRO A 1031 32.66 -3.79 -86.31
CA PRO A 1031 33.07 -3.93 -84.92
C PRO A 1031 34.57 -3.71 -84.80
N GLN A 1032 35.03 -3.13 -83.69
CA GLN A 1032 36.45 -2.92 -83.38
C GLN A 1032 36.70 -3.06 -81.89
N ILE A 1033 37.88 -3.58 -81.52
CA ILE A 1033 38.28 -3.70 -80.12
C ILE A 1033 39.45 -2.77 -79.82
N TYR A 1034 39.30 -1.93 -78.79
CA TYR A 1034 40.38 -1.15 -78.24
C TYR A 1034 41.08 -1.90 -77.09
N THR A 1035 42.35 -2.27 -77.27
CA THR A 1035 43.12 -3.06 -76.29
C THR A 1035 43.66 -2.24 -75.12
N GLY A 1036 43.46 -0.92 -75.14
CA GLY A 1036 44.10 0.03 -74.22
C GLY A 1036 45.22 0.85 -74.85
N ASP A 1037 45.83 0.34 -75.93
CA ASP A 1037 46.90 1.00 -76.70
C ASP A 1037 46.62 1.03 -78.21
N THR A 1038 45.96 -0.01 -78.74
CA THR A 1038 45.76 -0.19 -80.19
C THR A 1038 44.35 -0.66 -80.50
N TRP A 1039 43.91 -0.39 -81.73
CA TRP A 1039 42.64 -0.86 -82.26
C TRP A 1039 42.83 -2.14 -83.08
N VAL A 1040 42.09 -3.18 -82.72
CA VAL A 1040 41.97 -4.43 -83.48
C VAL A 1040 40.79 -4.29 -84.43
N ILE A 1041 41.07 -4.36 -85.73
CA ILE A 1041 40.10 -4.13 -86.81
C ILE A 1041 39.92 -5.39 -87.66
N PRO A 1042 38.79 -5.52 -88.38
CA PRO A 1042 38.57 -6.65 -89.29
C PRO A 1042 39.63 -6.75 -90.41
N HIS A 1043 40.18 -7.94 -90.58
CA HIS A 1043 41.10 -8.30 -91.64
C HIS A 1043 40.36 -8.72 -92.92
N ARG A 1044 41.03 -8.50 -94.07
CA ARG A 1044 40.46 -8.78 -95.41
C ARG A 1044 40.48 -10.26 -95.80
N VAL A 1045 41.47 -11.00 -95.29
CA VAL A 1045 41.83 -12.37 -95.72
C VAL A 1045 41.79 -13.34 -94.53
N ASN A 1046 42.34 -12.94 -93.38
CA ASN A 1046 42.46 -13.75 -92.17
C ASN A 1046 41.50 -13.23 -91.08
N GLU A 1047 41.57 -13.85 -89.91
CA GLU A 1047 40.92 -13.41 -88.69
C GLU A 1047 41.67 -12.23 -88.03
N PRO A 1048 40.97 -11.38 -87.26
CA PRO A 1048 39.52 -11.40 -87.05
C PRO A 1048 38.74 -10.75 -88.21
N TYR A 1049 37.48 -11.10 -88.45
CA TYR A 1049 36.65 -10.52 -89.54
C TYR A 1049 35.18 -10.34 -89.14
N VAL A 1050 34.42 -9.53 -89.88
CA VAL A 1050 33.01 -9.27 -89.55
C VAL A 1050 32.12 -10.45 -89.93
N GLY A 1051 31.34 -10.93 -88.98
CA GLY A 1051 30.32 -11.96 -89.16
C GLY A 1051 28.96 -11.38 -89.50
N THR A 1052 27.91 -12.04 -89.04
CA THR A 1052 26.51 -11.66 -89.28
C THR A 1052 26.21 -10.25 -88.75
N ARG A 1053 25.48 -9.45 -89.53
CA ARG A 1053 24.98 -8.13 -89.14
C ARG A 1053 23.46 -8.12 -89.22
N THR A 1054 22.83 -7.55 -88.20
CA THR A 1054 21.41 -7.22 -88.21
C THR A 1054 21.24 -5.78 -87.73
N ASN A 1055 20.01 -5.26 -87.74
CA ASN A 1055 19.73 -3.94 -87.16
C ASN A 1055 19.90 -3.92 -85.62
N GLU A 1056 20.08 -5.07 -84.97
CA GLU A 1056 20.13 -5.19 -83.50
C GLU A 1056 21.35 -5.99 -83.02
N SER A 1057 22.22 -6.45 -83.93
CA SER A 1057 23.40 -7.22 -83.54
C SER A 1057 24.51 -7.21 -84.58
N ILE A 1058 25.74 -7.44 -84.10
CA ILE A 1058 26.90 -7.68 -84.96
C ILE A 1058 27.82 -8.74 -84.36
N GLU A 1059 28.36 -9.57 -85.24
CA GLU A 1059 29.31 -10.63 -84.89
C GLU A 1059 30.74 -10.25 -85.33
N PHE A 1060 31.73 -10.48 -84.48
CA PHE A 1060 33.15 -10.31 -84.77
C PHE A 1060 33.88 -11.63 -84.51
N ILE A 1061 34.36 -12.26 -85.58
CA ILE A 1061 34.81 -13.67 -85.60
C ILE A 1061 36.34 -13.73 -85.53
N GLY A 1062 36.87 -14.66 -84.72
CA GLY A 1062 38.28 -15.06 -84.68
C GLY A 1062 39.20 -14.11 -83.91
N LEU A 1063 38.71 -13.52 -82.82
CA LEU A 1063 39.50 -12.63 -81.97
C LEU A 1063 40.46 -13.38 -81.05
N ASP A 1064 41.68 -12.88 -80.90
CA ASP A 1064 42.68 -13.37 -79.94
C ASP A 1064 43.06 -12.34 -78.87
N SER A 1065 42.45 -11.15 -78.94
CA SER A 1065 42.80 -9.97 -78.17
C SER A 1065 41.57 -9.45 -77.41
N LEU A 1066 41.76 -9.13 -76.13
CA LEU A 1066 40.73 -8.56 -75.27
C LEU A 1066 40.80 -7.02 -75.26
N GLY A 1067 39.68 -6.37 -74.95
CA GLY A 1067 39.58 -4.92 -74.91
C GLY A 1067 38.14 -4.43 -74.96
N THR A 1068 37.95 -3.16 -75.29
CA THR A 1068 36.61 -2.56 -75.40
C THR A 1068 36.09 -2.62 -76.83
N LEU A 1069 34.99 -3.35 -77.02
CA LEU A 1069 34.27 -3.45 -78.28
C LEU A 1069 33.40 -2.22 -78.51
N VAL A 1070 33.54 -1.61 -79.68
CA VAL A 1070 32.69 -0.52 -80.21
C VAL A 1070 32.26 -0.84 -81.63
N ILE A 1071 31.21 -0.17 -82.11
CA ILE A 1071 30.62 -0.42 -83.43
C ILE A 1071 30.32 0.92 -84.10
N GLY A 1072 30.70 1.05 -85.37
CA GLY A 1072 30.21 2.16 -86.20
C GLY A 1072 30.33 1.94 -87.70
N GLU A 1073 29.75 2.88 -88.44
CA GLU A 1073 29.63 2.85 -89.89
C GLU A 1073 30.93 3.24 -90.58
N ILE A 1074 31.45 2.39 -91.48
CA ILE A 1074 32.66 2.75 -92.24
C ILE A 1074 32.36 3.86 -93.26
N ASP A 1075 33.24 4.88 -93.38
CA ASP A 1075 33.09 6.04 -94.30
C ASP A 1075 32.76 5.66 -95.76
N PHE A 1076 33.23 4.49 -96.19
CA PHE A 1076 33.00 3.96 -97.52
C PHE A 1076 32.67 2.46 -97.44
N PRO A 1077 31.57 2.01 -98.05
CA PRO A 1077 31.28 0.58 -98.13
C PRO A 1077 32.46 -0.15 -98.75
N THR A 1078 32.91 -1.20 -98.08
CA THR A 1078 34.02 -2.01 -98.56
C THR A 1078 33.51 -3.35 -99.07
N TYR A 1079 33.85 -3.69 -100.31
CA TYR A 1079 33.45 -4.92 -100.97
C TYR A 1079 34.66 -5.77 -101.34
N TYR A 1080 34.57 -7.07 -101.10
CA TYR A 1080 35.58 -8.08 -101.41
C TYR A 1080 35.02 -9.05 -102.45
N SER A 1081 35.85 -9.51 -103.39
CA SER A 1081 35.47 -10.61 -104.28
C SER A 1081 35.13 -11.85 -103.44
N ARG A 1082 33.95 -12.40 -103.68
CA ARG A 1082 33.45 -13.61 -103.02
C ARG A 1082 33.56 -14.84 -103.92
N ALA A 1083 33.24 -14.66 -105.19
CA ALA A 1083 33.19 -15.70 -106.20
C ALA A 1083 33.44 -15.09 -107.57
N ASP A 1084 33.88 -15.91 -108.52
CA ASP A 1084 33.98 -15.49 -109.93
C ASP A 1084 32.59 -15.07 -110.45
N GLY A 1085 32.49 -13.88 -111.06
CA GLY A 1085 31.22 -13.41 -111.61
C GLY A 1085 31.22 -11.97 -112.11
N SER A 1086 30.02 -11.46 -112.42
CA SER A 1086 29.85 -10.10 -112.95
C SER A 1086 29.96 -9.05 -111.85
N TRP A 1087 30.64 -7.92 -112.14
CA TRP A 1087 30.72 -6.78 -111.22
C TRP A 1087 29.35 -6.32 -110.72
N LYS A 1088 28.30 -6.38 -111.55
CA LYS A 1088 26.94 -5.93 -111.17
C LYS A 1088 26.10 -6.99 -110.45
N SER A 1089 26.68 -8.15 -110.13
CA SER A 1089 26.01 -9.21 -109.39
C SER A 1089 26.39 -9.13 -107.91
N ALA A 1090 25.43 -8.91 -107.02
CA ALA A 1090 25.68 -8.91 -105.58
C ALA A 1090 26.30 -10.24 -105.10
N ALA A 1091 25.97 -11.37 -105.75
CA ALA A 1091 26.55 -12.69 -105.45
C ALA A 1091 28.07 -12.80 -105.68
N THR A 1092 28.66 -11.87 -106.46
CA THR A 1092 30.11 -11.78 -106.71
C THR A 1092 30.85 -11.12 -105.55
N TRP A 1093 30.13 -10.45 -104.64
CA TRP A 1093 30.74 -9.60 -103.62
C TRP A 1093 30.32 -9.99 -102.20
N SER A 1094 31.16 -9.58 -101.25
CA SER A 1094 30.97 -9.73 -99.81
C SER A 1094 31.39 -8.41 -99.14
N THR A 1095 30.65 -7.96 -98.13
CA THR A 1095 31.01 -6.77 -97.32
C THR A 1095 31.77 -7.12 -96.04
N GLN A 1096 32.13 -8.40 -95.88
CA GLN A 1096 32.78 -8.95 -94.68
C GLN A 1096 34.27 -9.26 -94.91
N LYS A 1097 34.55 -10.11 -95.91
CA LYS A 1097 35.89 -10.57 -96.31
C LYS A 1097 35.88 -11.24 -97.68
N TYR A 1098 37.06 -11.53 -98.24
CA TYR A 1098 37.16 -12.40 -99.42
C TYR A 1098 36.51 -13.76 -99.18
N GLY A 1099 35.69 -14.23 -100.12
CA GLY A 1099 34.94 -15.49 -99.98
C GLY A 1099 33.85 -15.50 -98.89
N GLY A 1100 33.53 -14.36 -98.27
CA GLY A 1100 32.50 -14.22 -97.22
C GLY A 1100 31.07 -14.40 -97.72
N ILE A 1101 30.05 -13.99 -96.96
CA ILE A 1101 28.65 -14.12 -97.41
C ILE A 1101 28.35 -13.17 -98.59
N GLN A 1102 27.30 -13.49 -99.35
CA GLN A 1102 26.86 -12.62 -100.45
C GLN A 1102 26.41 -11.26 -99.89
N ALA A 1103 26.91 -10.17 -100.47
CA ALA A 1103 26.44 -8.82 -100.18
C ALA A 1103 25.00 -8.60 -100.68
N LEU A 1104 24.31 -7.59 -100.12
CA LEU A 1104 22.94 -7.24 -100.52
C LEU A 1104 22.89 -6.56 -101.90
N GLU A 1105 23.94 -5.84 -102.26
CA GLU A 1105 24.07 -5.13 -103.53
C GLU A 1105 25.48 -5.28 -104.11
N TYR A 1106 25.69 -4.79 -105.33
CA TYR A 1106 27.02 -4.72 -105.93
C TYR A 1106 27.72 -3.41 -105.57
N PRO A 1107 29.07 -3.33 -105.67
CA PRO A 1107 29.81 -2.16 -105.25
C PRO A 1107 29.37 -0.87 -105.99
N PRO A 1108 28.91 0.17 -105.27
CA PRO A 1108 28.61 1.48 -105.83
C PRO A 1108 29.89 2.24 -106.17
N THR A 1109 29.77 3.38 -106.86
CA THR A 1109 30.91 4.14 -107.41
C THR A 1109 31.88 4.71 -106.37
N PHE A 1110 31.44 4.85 -105.11
CA PHE A 1110 32.22 5.38 -104.00
C PHE A 1110 32.74 4.27 -103.06
N ALA A 1111 32.43 3.00 -103.35
CA ALA A 1111 32.88 1.88 -102.53
C ALA A 1111 34.37 1.59 -102.72
N ARG A 1112 35.02 1.10 -101.65
CA ARG A 1112 36.34 0.48 -101.71
C ARG A 1112 36.17 -0.96 -102.16
N VAL A 1113 36.72 -1.30 -103.32
CA VAL A 1113 36.58 -2.65 -103.88
C VAL A 1113 37.92 -3.36 -103.93
N TYR A 1114 37.95 -4.55 -103.35
CA TYR A 1114 39.10 -5.41 -103.29
C TYR A 1114 38.78 -6.69 -104.08
N ILE A 1115 39.58 -6.96 -105.11
CA ILE A 1115 39.46 -8.18 -105.93
C ILE A 1115 40.72 -9.00 -105.66
N GLY A 1116 40.51 -10.22 -105.19
CA GLY A 1116 41.51 -11.22 -104.85
C GLY A 1116 41.13 -12.59 -105.38
#